data_AF-A0A532TZF5-F1
#
_entry.id   AF-A0A532TZF5-F1
#
_cell.length_a   1.000
_cell.length_b   1.000
_cell.length_c   1.000
_cell.angle_alpha   90.00
_cell.angle_beta   90.00
_cell.angle_gamma   90.00
#
_symmetry.space_group_name_H-M   'P 1'
#
loop_
_entity.id
_entity.type
_entity.pdbx_description
1 polymer ?
#
loop_
_entity_poly.entity_id
_entity_poly.type
_entity_poly.pdbx_seq_one_letter_code
_entity_poly.pdbx_strand_id
1 'polypeptide(L)'
;MRDFIMNRLRLVFVLTAALVVSLFSSGLGMWAAPGTDPLRQTVPTRTPTSPPGPPPARTPTPGERVEDTPTALRPTATHTWTPQPAATVAPTLAQSATTTPPSVASPTGAPASHTPMAAWDFGDAPDPSYPSLIANDGARHSIVQFEWLGEAVDQEEDAREVDQDLHDDGVVMGELATCTHADLQVRTSVLSRDDAQHPYDGEHLLYLNVLVDWDGGGSWTGRVSCPQGLVASEWAVRNLPMDVSSWPQGATSALVPLEFPVGPRAGQTWARFTLSYGEVIAGDDWDGRGAFAFGETEDHLVTISLGPVAALGGASPTSVMIATSKPTPTLPGRGLPPVGIAHRLGVAEPLLCLSVGLFLGIALLVLLLAWRRRDWRGLMAGLLLAGLVVVVGAQRYGARVTDLPLFVKTGSPSVPPTPHERLIPTVTQTEAAAAESVGTAPEVFDTHTPELSVTPSPEVAEPGPQAPASTPQFVIATPAASLFSDRDRFGFGVAMGPIGRYTVDQLRAGWYVNWRTDLNPARPEGMEFVQMIRVRGSSFSPSGEELESIIQTNPGSLWLIGNEPDVVWQDNATPSEYAQVYHEAHSLLKSIDPTCKVAIAGVSQITPLRLQYLDMILDSYQDLYGEMIPVDVWNVHGFILREERGSWGVDIPPGMSLDQGRLLEMDDHDNMDIFREQIVAFRRWMKDRGERTKPLIVSEYGILMPEDYGFPYERVRDFMYATFDYFMRATDLSLGYPADGNRLVQRWAWYSVSDTTYATGNLFDPDSGLITPLGLAYGSYTSSH
;
A
#
# COMPACT_ATOMS: atom_id res chain seq x y z
N MET A 1 -21.69 -27.56 28.00
CA MET A 1 -22.97 -26.95 27.55
C MET A 1 -23.75 -26.27 28.68
N ARG A 2 -24.19 -26.98 29.74
CA ARG A 2 -25.02 -26.37 30.81
C ARG A 2 -24.40 -25.10 31.43
N ASP A 3 -23.10 -25.11 31.66
CA ASP A 3 -22.42 -24.03 32.38
C ASP A 3 -22.08 -22.83 31.47
N PHE A 4 -21.99 -23.06 30.15
CA PHE A 4 -21.95 -22.00 29.13
C PHE A 4 -23.27 -21.20 29.11
N ILE A 5 -24.40 -21.90 29.16
CA ILE A 5 -25.75 -21.29 29.27
C ILE A 5 -25.88 -20.53 30.60
N MET A 6 -25.41 -21.09 31.71
CA MET A 6 -25.42 -20.42 33.03
C MET A 6 -24.57 -19.14 33.04
N ASN A 7 -23.40 -19.12 32.38
CA ASN A 7 -22.57 -17.91 32.30
C ASN A 7 -23.16 -16.84 31.37
N ARG A 8 -23.77 -17.21 30.23
CA ARG A 8 -24.52 -16.25 29.39
C ARG A 8 -25.72 -15.67 30.14
N LEU A 9 -26.47 -16.47 30.90
CA LEU A 9 -27.59 -15.98 31.73
C LEU A 9 -27.13 -15.06 32.87
N ARG A 10 -25.98 -15.31 33.49
CA ARG A 10 -25.37 -14.41 34.49
C ARG A 10 -25.06 -13.03 33.89
N LEU A 11 -24.47 -12.99 32.68
CA LEU A 11 -24.14 -11.75 32.00
C LEU A 11 -25.39 -10.90 31.72
N VAL A 12 -26.47 -11.53 31.20
CA VAL A 12 -27.76 -10.86 31.00
C VAL A 12 -28.35 -10.34 32.32
N PHE A 13 -28.28 -11.12 33.40
CA PHE A 13 -28.81 -10.70 34.71
C PHE A 13 -28.08 -9.46 35.28
N VAL A 14 -26.75 -9.37 35.11
CA VAL A 14 -25.95 -8.20 35.52
C VAL A 14 -26.31 -6.97 34.69
N LEU A 15 -26.44 -7.10 33.37
CA LEU A 15 -26.80 -5.99 32.48
C LEU A 15 -28.20 -5.44 32.77
N THR A 16 -29.20 -6.30 32.99
CA THR A 16 -30.56 -5.87 33.34
C THR A 16 -30.61 -5.19 34.72
N ALA A 17 -29.81 -5.65 35.68
CA ALA A 17 -29.72 -5.02 37.00
C ALA A 17 -29.11 -3.61 36.93
N ALA A 18 -28.05 -3.43 36.14
CA ALA A 18 -27.42 -2.13 35.91
C ALA A 18 -28.40 -1.13 35.26
N LEU A 19 -29.15 -1.56 34.24
CA LEU A 19 -30.14 -0.73 33.55
C LEU A 19 -31.23 -0.21 34.49
N VAL A 20 -31.74 -1.05 35.39
CA VAL A 20 -32.76 -0.66 36.38
C VAL A 20 -32.22 0.34 37.41
N VAL A 21 -30.96 0.20 37.83
CA VAL A 21 -30.32 1.16 38.74
C VAL A 21 -30.16 2.53 38.06
N SER A 22 -29.65 2.56 36.82
CA SER A 22 -29.50 3.80 36.05
C SER A 22 -30.82 4.56 35.87
N LEU A 23 -31.92 3.84 35.58
CA LEU A 23 -33.26 4.42 35.42
C LEU A 23 -33.84 5.00 36.72
N PHE A 24 -33.47 4.46 37.89
CA PHE A 24 -33.83 5.06 39.18
C PHE A 24 -32.95 6.27 39.53
N SER A 25 -31.66 6.22 39.21
CA SER A 25 -30.73 7.33 39.46
C SER A 25 -31.06 8.59 38.65
N SER A 26 -31.52 8.44 37.40
CA SER A 26 -31.92 9.58 36.55
C SER A 26 -33.24 10.26 36.99
N GLY A 27 -34.06 9.62 37.82
CA GLY A 27 -35.37 10.14 38.26
C GLY A 27 -35.35 11.18 39.38
N LEU A 28 -34.20 11.45 40.01
CA LEU A 28 -34.09 12.31 41.21
C LEU A 28 -33.46 13.69 40.96
N GLY A 29 -33.02 13.99 39.73
CA GLY A 29 -32.21 15.17 39.40
C GLY A 29 -32.93 16.53 39.24
N MET A 30 -34.15 16.71 39.77
CA MET A 30 -34.97 17.91 39.51
C MET A 30 -35.60 18.56 40.76
N TRP A 31 -34.77 18.92 41.76
CA TRP A 31 -35.06 19.95 42.76
C TRP A 31 -33.78 20.82 42.94
N ALA A 32 -33.92 22.13 43.19
CA ALA A 32 -32.89 23.11 42.82
C ALA A 32 -32.43 24.07 43.95
N ALA A 33 -31.14 24.44 43.89
CA ALA A 33 -30.55 25.74 44.26
C ALA A 33 -30.56 26.17 45.77
N PRO A 34 -29.87 27.27 46.16
CA PRO A 34 -28.48 27.63 45.81
C PRO A 34 -27.60 28.15 47.00
N GLY A 35 -26.28 27.97 46.88
CA GLY A 35 -25.24 28.96 47.28
C GLY A 35 -24.94 29.32 48.76
N THR A 36 -23.66 29.27 49.17
CA THR A 36 -22.87 30.35 49.85
C THR A 36 -21.46 29.87 50.27
N ASP A 37 -20.57 30.82 50.52
CA ASP A 37 -19.15 30.76 50.94
C ASP A 37 -18.94 31.93 51.98
N PRO A 38 -17.91 32.06 52.86
CA PRO A 38 -16.69 31.26 53.04
C PRO A 38 -16.22 31.00 54.53
N LEU A 39 -14.97 30.54 54.70
CA LEU A 39 -14.07 30.67 55.88
C LEU A 39 -14.39 29.99 57.24
N ARG A 40 -13.60 28.96 57.64
CA ARG A 40 -12.55 29.08 58.70
C ARG A 40 -11.79 27.78 59.08
N GLN A 41 -10.47 27.96 59.23
CA GLN A 41 -9.45 27.23 60.03
C GLN A 41 -9.85 26.05 60.96
N THR A 42 -9.07 24.96 60.91
CA THR A 42 -8.30 24.45 62.09
C THR A 42 -7.11 23.55 61.67
N VAL A 43 -6.13 23.40 62.58
CA VAL A 43 -4.76 22.81 62.48
C VAL A 43 -4.42 22.34 63.93
N PRO A 44 -3.59 21.32 64.27
CA PRO A 44 -2.40 20.72 63.61
C PRO A 44 -2.50 19.16 63.45
N THR A 45 -1.50 18.31 63.10
CA THR A 45 -0.06 18.26 63.47
C THR A 45 0.93 17.54 62.52
N ARG A 46 2.09 18.19 62.33
CA ARG A 46 3.48 17.67 62.32
C ARG A 46 3.97 16.69 61.22
N THR A 47 4.56 17.27 60.19
CA THR A 47 5.92 16.94 59.64
C THR A 47 7.03 17.30 60.67
N PRO A 48 8.34 16.91 60.53
CA PRO A 48 9.22 17.40 59.44
C PRO A 48 10.50 16.59 59.00
N THR A 49 10.91 16.84 57.73
CA THR A 49 12.30 17.05 57.20
C THR A 49 13.35 15.93 57.09
N SER A 50 14.31 16.16 56.16
CA SER A 50 15.35 15.22 55.67
C SER A 50 16.81 15.73 55.93
N PRO A 51 17.86 15.42 55.12
CA PRO A 51 19.11 14.78 55.57
C PRO A 51 20.30 15.74 55.88
N PRO A 52 21.48 15.22 56.30
CA PRO A 52 22.68 15.26 55.43
C PRO A 52 23.66 14.04 55.56
N GLY A 53 24.91 14.15 55.08
CA GLY A 53 25.85 13.06 54.76
C GLY A 53 27.08 12.76 55.70
N PRO A 54 28.19 12.20 55.16
CA PRO A 54 29.21 11.32 55.83
C PRO A 54 30.45 12.07 56.42
N PRO A 55 31.57 11.46 56.94
CA PRO A 55 32.11 10.06 56.98
C PRO A 55 32.53 9.63 58.45
N PRO A 56 33.57 8.81 58.85
CA PRO A 56 34.63 8.01 58.17
C PRO A 56 34.86 6.55 58.71
N ALA A 57 36.10 6.13 59.11
CA ALA A 57 36.59 4.74 59.18
C ALA A 57 37.77 4.48 60.17
N ARG A 58 38.14 3.20 60.50
CA ARG A 58 39.53 2.62 60.52
C ARG A 58 39.78 1.26 61.28
N THR A 59 40.43 0.28 60.58
CA THR A 59 41.58 -0.65 60.95
C THR A 59 41.61 -1.49 62.26
N PRO A 60 42.40 -2.62 62.41
CA PRO A 60 43.88 -2.73 62.22
C PRO A 60 44.51 -4.04 61.66
N THR A 61 45.85 -4.00 61.50
CA THR A 61 46.78 -4.99 60.86
C THR A 61 47.84 -5.55 61.85
N PRO A 62 48.71 -6.53 61.47
CA PRO A 62 50.04 -6.34 60.79
C PRO A 62 50.32 -7.41 59.69
N GLY A 63 51.46 -7.52 58.98
CA GLY A 63 52.76 -6.81 58.91
C GLY A 63 53.97 -7.79 58.79
N GLU A 64 55.21 -7.45 58.36
CA GLU A 64 55.76 -6.22 57.74
C GLU A 64 57.27 -6.38 57.32
N ARG A 65 57.69 -5.78 56.18
CA ARG A 65 59.11 -5.47 55.72
C ARG A 65 60.07 -6.63 55.34
N VAL A 66 61.18 -6.45 54.57
CA VAL A 66 62.05 -5.27 54.19
C VAL A 66 62.32 -5.22 52.65
N GLU A 67 62.91 -4.12 52.14
CA GLU A 67 63.20 -3.75 50.73
C GLU A 67 64.47 -4.36 50.07
N ASP A 68 64.58 -4.34 48.72
CA ASP A 68 65.63 -3.58 47.99
C ASP A 68 65.38 -3.47 46.45
N THR A 69 66.12 -2.61 45.72
CA THR A 69 65.95 -2.25 44.26
C THR A 69 67.31 -2.30 43.49
N PRO A 70 67.54 -1.82 42.22
CA PRO A 70 66.70 -1.25 41.14
C PRO A 70 66.94 -1.86 39.71
N THR A 71 66.44 -1.18 38.65
CA THR A 71 66.74 -1.28 37.16
C THR A 71 65.51 -1.70 36.33
N ALA A 72 65.12 -1.11 35.18
CA ALA A 72 65.39 0.21 34.54
C ALA A 72 64.29 0.48 33.46
N LEU A 73 63.61 1.65 33.46
CA LEU A 73 63.84 2.81 32.57
C LEU A 73 63.91 2.58 31.03
N ARG A 74 62.80 2.84 30.32
CA ARG A 74 62.58 4.14 29.62
C ARG A 74 61.12 4.31 29.10
N PRO A 75 60.62 5.56 28.90
CA PRO A 75 59.24 5.83 28.45
C PRO A 75 59.13 6.44 27.04
N THR A 76 57.88 6.61 26.57
CA THR A 76 57.50 7.39 25.36
C THR A 76 56.50 8.48 25.75
N ALA A 77 56.60 9.69 25.16
CA ALA A 77 55.61 10.76 25.34
C ALA A 77 55.55 11.71 24.14
N THR A 78 54.31 12.08 23.77
CA THR A 78 53.82 13.31 23.07
C THR A 78 54.77 14.19 22.26
N HIS A 79 54.31 14.61 21.07
CA HIS A 79 54.53 15.97 20.57
C HIS A 79 53.30 16.49 19.80
N THR A 80 53.11 17.81 19.83
CA THR A 80 51.99 18.57 19.22
C THR A 80 52.35 19.11 17.83
N TRP A 81 51.35 19.61 17.09
CA TRP A 81 51.49 20.24 15.78
C TRP A 81 51.05 21.72 15.77
N THR A 82 51.59 22.52 14.87
CA THR A 82 51.18 23.92 14.57
C THR A 82 51.49 24.26 13.09
N PRO A 83 50.78 25.21 12.44
CA PRO A 83 50.67 25.27 10.96
C PRO A 83 51.46 26.40 10.26
N GLN A 84 51.20 26.54 8.94
CA GLN A 84 51.60 27.59 7.97
C GLN A 84 52.99 27.48 7.28
N PRO A 85 53.22 28.11 6.09
CA PRO A 85 52.27 28.76 5.14
C PRO A 85 52.37 28.25 3.68
N ALA A 86 51.50 28.75 2.79
CA ALA A 86 51.47 28.49 1.35
C ALA A 86 52.39 29.42 0.51
N ALA A 87 52.55 29.12 -0.79
CA ALA A 87 53.23 29.96 -1.78
C ALA A 87 52.42 30.06 -3.10
N THR A 88 52.56 31.19 -3.81
CA THR A 88 51.70 31.63 -4.93
C THR A 88 52.34 31.42 -6.32
N VAL A 89 51.55 31.37 -7.40
CA VAL A 89 51.74 32.16 -8.66
C VAL A 89 50.64 31.85 -9.71
N ALA A 90 50.26 32.88 -10.48
CA ALA A 90 49.45 32.87 -11.73
C ALA A 90 49.92 34.08 -12.59
N PRO A 91 49.31 34.49 -13.74
CA PRO A 91 48.27 33.86 -14.60
C PRO A 91 48.62 33.90 -16.12
N THR A 92 47.74 33.43 -17.03
CA THR A 92 47.63 33.98 -18.43
C THR A 92 46.23 33.72 -19.05
N LEU A 93 45.80 34.58 -19.98
CA LEU A 93 44.54 34.51 -20.76
C LEU A 93 44.84 34.36 -22.27
N ALA A 94 44.04 33.59 -23.03
CA ALA A 94 43.92 33.71 -24.49
C ALA A 94 42.63 33.08 -25.05
N GLN A 95 42.09 33.72 -26.10
CA GLN A 95 40.74 33.64 -26.64
C GLN A 95 40.40 32.44 -27.57
N SER A 96 39.10 32.33 -27.85
CA SER A 96 38.37 31.42 -28.75
C SER A 96 38.90 31.21 -30.18
N ALA A 97 38.60 30.04 -30.75
CA ALA A 97 38.39 29.85 -32.21
C ALA A 97 37.42 28.67 -32.49
N THR A 98 36.71 28.72 -33.62
CA THR A 98 35.65 27.76 -34.00
C THR A 98 36.04 26.92 -35.21
N THR A 99 35.84 25.59 -35.18
CA THR A 99 35.73 24.73 -36.39
C THR A 99 35.00 23.42 -36.10
N THR A 100 34.14 22.99 -37.03
CA THR A 100 33.41 21.71 -37.06
C THR A 100 34.18 20.62 -37.88
N PRO A 101 33.68 19.37 -38.05
CA PRO A 101 34.53 18.16 -37.99
C PRO A 101 35.14 17.70 -39.34
N PRO A 102 35.89 16.60 -39.31
CA PRO A 102 35.35 15.35 -39.88
C PRO A 102 35.54 14.11 -38.98
N SER A 103 34.86 13.02 -39.33
CA SER A 103 35.00 11.70 -38.68
C SER A 103 36.15 10.87 -39.27
N VAL A 104 36.65 9.87 -38.52
CA VAL A 104 36.85 8.46 -38.93
C VAL A 104 37.66 7.67 -37.87
N ALA A 105 37.26 6.40 -37.68
CA ALA A 105 37.99 5.28 -37.04
C ALA A 105 38.33 5.36 -35.52
N SER A 106 37.71 4.46 -34.77
CA SER A 106 38.24 3.94 -33.50
C SER A 106 39.52 3.11 -33.72
N PRO A 107 40.37 3.00 -32.68
CA PRO A 107 41.02 1.73 -32.36
C PRO A 107 40.62 1.24 -30.96
N THR A 108 40.57 -0.08 -30.81
CA THR A 108 40.27 -0.77 -29.55
C THR A 108 41.32 -0.52 -28.46
N GLY A 109 40.88 -0.11 -27.27
CA GLY A 109 41.64 -0.13 -26.02
C GLY A 109 40.87 -0.92 -24.96
N ALA A 110 41.57 -1.52 -23.99
CA ALA A 110 40.95 -2.30 -22.92
C ALA A 110 40.08 -1.41 -22.01
N PRO A 111 39.03 -1.94 -21.35
CA PRO A 111 38.29 -1.19 -20.35
C PRO A 111 39.25 -0.75 -19.23
N ALA A 112 39.07 0.50 -18.79
CA ALA A 112 39.69 0.94 -17.54
C ALA A 112 39.13 0.07 -16.40
N SER A 113 39.98 -0.29 -15.44
CA SER A 113 39.49 -0.83 -14.18
C SER A 113 38.73 0.27 -13.47
N HIS A 114 37.40 0.18 -13.46
CA HIS A 114 36.57 0.98 -12.56
C HIS A 114 36.93 0.61 -11.13
N THR A 115 37.81 1.42 -10.51
CA THR A 115 37.69 1.68 -9.08
C THR A 115 36.25 2.18 -8.87
N PRO A 116 35.46 1.61 -7.94
CA PRO A 116 34.18 2.20 -7.60
C PRO A 116 34.40 3.68 -7.28
N MET A 117 33.57 4.56 -7.81
CA MET A 117 33.54 5.92 -7.27
C MET A 117 33.02 5.81 -5.82
N ALA A 118 33.38 6.78 -4.98
CA ALA A 118 32.72 6.86 -3.68
C ALA A 118 31.23 7.12 -3.97
N ALA A 119 30.35 6.26 -3.45
CA ALA A 119 28.92 6.46 -3.61
C ALA A 119 28.46 7.54 -2.63
N TRP A 120 27.64 8.48 -3.10
CA TRP A 120 27.05 9.57 -2.34
C TRP A 120 25.53 9.45 -2.38
N ASP A 121 24.85 9.96 -1.37
CA ASP A 121 23.43 10.32 -1.49
C ASP A 121 23.30 11.60 -2.35
N PHE A 122 22.13 11.81 -2.99
CA PHE A 122 21.77 13.01 -3.76
C PHE A 122 20.26 13.25 -3.67
N GLY A 123 19.83 14.52 -3.76
CA GLY A 123 18.42 14.84 -4.01
C GLY A 123 18.05 14.82 -5.50
N ASP A 124 16.96 14.15 -5.85
CA ASP A 124 16.51 13.84 -7.23
C ASP A 124 15.57 14.86 -7.91
N ALA A 125 15.40 16.08 -7.41
CA ALA A 125 14.55 17.08 -8.06
C ALA A 125 15.08 17.49 -9.47
N PRO A 126 14.24 17.81 -10.47
CA PRO A 126 14.68 18.06 -11.86
C PRO A 126 15.68 19.20 -12.08
N ASP A 127 16.84 18.85 -12.65
CA ASP A 127 17.94 19.72 -13.01
C ASP A 127 17.67 20.46 -14.36
N PRO A 128 18.26 21.63 -14.63
CA PRO A 128 19.04 22.51 -13.75
C PRO A 128 18.16 23.51 -12.97
N SER A 129 16.85 23.25 -12.89
CA SER A 129 15.89 24.11 -12.17
C SER A 129 16.11 23.97 -10.66
N TYR A 130 16.13 22.72 -10.22
CA TYR A 130 16.53 22.31 -8.88
C TYR A 130 17.96 21.75 -8.99
N PRO A 131 18.93 22.19 -8.18
CA PRO A 131 20.32 21.78 -8.38
C PRO A 131 20.53 20.38 -7.83
N SER A 132 20.70 19.38 -8.69
CA SER A 132 20.68 17.97 -8.27
C SER A 132 21.91 17.23 -8.78
N LEU A 133 22.14 17.24 -10.09
CA LEU A 133 23.33 16.65 -10.69
C LEU A 133 24.62 17.31 -10.18
N ILE A 134 25.71 16.53 -10.12
CA ILE A 134 27.10 17.01 -9.93
C ILE A 134 27.40 18.16 -10.90
N ALA A 135 26.85 18.09 -12.13
CA ALA A 135 27.00 19.11 -13.16
C ALA A 135 26.60 20.54 -12.71
N ASN A 136 25.68 20.65 -11.74
CA ASN A 136 25.19 21.91 -11.17
C ASN A 136 25.43 22.03 -9.65
N ASP A 137 26.28 21.16 -9.08
CA ASP A 137 26.68 21.13 -7.66
C ASP A 137 25.53 20.89 -6.66
N GLY A 138 24.59 19.99 -7.00
CA GLY A 138 23.46 19.64 -6.14
C GLY A 138 23.83 19.02 -4.79
N ALA A 139 22.97 19.21 -3.79
CA ALA A 139 23.14 18.69 -2.42
C ALA A 139 23.33 17.16 -2.41
N ARG A 140 24.36 16.72 -1.68
CA ARG A 140 24.83 15.32 -1.66
C ARG A 140 25.69 15.02 -0.44
N HIS A 141 25.64 13.77 0.06
CA HIS A 141 26.38 13.34 1.26
C HIS A 141 27.33 12.16 1.00
N SER A 142 28.56 12.28 1.50
CA SER A 142 29.60 11.25 1.30
C SER A 142 29.55 10.08 2.30
N ILE A 143 28.80 10.21 3.41
CA ILE A 143 28.77 9.24 4.52
C ILE A 143 27.36 9.20 5.14
N VAL A 144 26.46 8.42 4.55
CA VAL A 144 25.05 8.27 4.99
C VAL A 144 24.86 7.31 6.17
N GLN A 145 25.86 6.46 6.44
CA GLN A 145 25.72 5.29 7.33
C GLN A 145 25.48 5.58 8.83
N PHE A 146 25.42 6.84 9.25
CA PHE A 146 25.36 7.26 10.65
C PHE A 146 24.03 7.94 11.03
N GLU A 147 23.52 8.79 10.15
CA GLU A 147 22.23 9.45 10.25
C GLU A 147 21.57 9.54 8.87
N TRP A 148 20.25 9.41 8.86
CA TRP A 148 19.40 9.53 7.67
C TRP A 148 18.05 10.11 8.13
N LEU A 149 17.28 10.62 7.20
CA LEU A 149 15.84 10.75 7.31
C LEU A 149 15.23 9.33 7.34
N GLY A 150 13.92 9.16 7.45
CA GLY A 150 13.36 7.86 7.06
C GLY A 150 13.72 6.63 7.92
N GLU A 151 13.56 5.45 7.32
CA GLU A 151 13.94 4.14 7.85
C GLU A 151 15.19 3.57 7.13
N ALA A 152 15.51 4.00 5.91
CA ALA A 152 16.67 3.59 5.10
C ALA A 152 17.30 4.76 4.30
N VAL A 153 18.37 4.49 3.55
CA VAL A 153 19.09 5.46 2.69
C VAL A 153 19.81 4.74 1.52
N ASP A 154 19.80 5.32 0.32
CA ASP A 154 20.49 4.86 -0.91
C ASP A 154 21.94 5.40 -0.99
N GLN A 155 22.72 4.98 -1.98
CA GLN A 155 23.96 5.65 -2.41
C GLN A 155 24.25 5.43 -3.90
N GLU A 156 24.73 6.47 -4.59
CA GLU A 156 24.96 6.47 -6.03
C GLU A 156 26.14 7.31 -6.54
N GLU A 157 26.28 7.43 -7.87
CA GLU A 157 27.40 8.12 -8.53
C GLU A 157 27.09 9.57 -8.96
N ASP A 158 25.82 9.90 -9.26
CA ASP A 158 25.26 11.23 -9.63
C ASP A 158 23.72 11.13 -9.59
N ALA A 159 23.00 12.24 -9.39
CA ALA A 159 21.55 12.25 -9.11
C ALA A 159 20.67 11.53 -10.15
N ARG A 160 19.73 10.72 -9.67
CA ARG A 160 18.71 9.96 -10.42
C ARG A 160 17.43 10.79 -10.71
N GLU A 161 17.58 11.98 -11.30
CA GLU A 161 16.47 12.94 -11.55
C GLU A 161 15.06 12.34 -11.78
N VAL A 162 14.07 12.83 -11.01
CA VAL A 162 12.64 12.45 -10.96
C VAL A 162 12.33 11.24 -10.07
N ASP A 163 12.24 11.44 -8.74
CA ASP A 163 11.54 10.57 -7.76
C ASP A 163 11.89 9.08 -7.99
N GLN A 164 13.19 8.77 -7.89
CA GLN A 164 13.83 7.52 -8.34
C GLN A 164 14.79 6.90 -7.33
N ASP A 165 15.00 7.54 -6.17
CA ASP A 165 15.42 6.83 -4.97
C ASP A 165 14.37 5.78 -4.58
N LEU A 166 14.85 4.69 -3.98
CA LEU A 166 14.05 3.65 -3.35
C LEU A 166 13.68 3.98 -1.89
N HIS A 167 14.25 5.06 -1.30
CA HIS A 167 14.21 5.36 0.13
C HIS A 167 13.88 6.82 0.51
N ASP A 168 13.26 7.63 -0.37
CA ASP A 168 12.52 8.85 0.02
C ASP A 168 11.33 8.47 0.95
N ASP A 169 11.60 8.15 2.22
CA ASP A 169 10.65 7.60 3.19
C ASP A 169 10.60 8.33 4.55
N GLY A 170 11.36 9.43 4.69
CA GLY A 170 11.43 10.28 5.88
C GLY A 170 10.30 11.26 6.11
N VAL A 171 9.69 11.80 5.07
CA VAL A 171 8.66 12.85 5.25
C VAL A 171 7.25 12.27 5.34
N VAL A 172 6.65 12.34 6.55
CA VAL A 172 5.22 12.07 6.73
C VAL A 172 4.44 13.31 6.31
N MET A 173 4.08 13.37 5.02
CA MET A 173 3.34 14.47 4.40
C MET A 173 1.90 14.57 4.95
N GLY A 174 1.54 15.75 5.44
CA GLY A 174 0.16 16.14 5.74
C GLY A 174 -0.45 17.01 4.63
N GLU A 175 -1.75 17.32 4.72
CA GLU A 175 -2.40 18.24 3.77
C GLU A 175 -1.80 19.65 3.82
N LEU A 176 -0.89 19.97 2.91
CA LEU A 176 -0.42 21.34 2.71
C LEU A 176 -1.52 22.19 2.07
N ALA A 177 -1.81 23.36 2.65
CA ALA A 177 -2.87 24.26 2.19
C ALA A 177 -2.33 25.66 1.90
N THR A 178 -2.70 26.25 0.75
CA THR A 178 -2.16 27.55 0.35
C THR A 178 -2.37 28.63 1.41
N CYS A 179 -1.30 29.32 1.78
CA CYS A 179 -1.32 30.43 2.75
C CYS A 179 -1.80 30.07 4.16
N THR A 180 -1.65 28.81 4.59
CA THR A 180 -1.65 28.41 6.01
C THR A 180 -0.21 28.32 6.53
N HIS A 181 -0.03 27.81 7.75
CA HIS A 181 1.24 27.15 8.10
C HIS A 181 1.09 25.65 7.79
N ALA A 182 2.21 25.01 7.50
CA ALA A 182 2.36 23.57 7.48
C ALA A 182 2.46 23.04 8.93
N ASP A 183 2.02 21.80 9.12
CA ASP A 183 2.24 20.97 10.30
C ASP A 183 2.64 19.59 9.76
N LEU A 184 3.94 19.41 9.54
CA LEU A 184 4.52 18.18 8.99
C LEU A 184 5.36 17.46 10.06
N GLN A 185 5.59 16.16 9.87
CA GLN A 185 6.53 15.41 10.71
C GLN A 185 7.54 14.69 9.82
N VAL A 186 8.82 14.94 10.08
CA VAL A 186 9.92 14.25 9.43
C VAL A 186 10.47 13.22 10.40
N ARG A 187 10.55 11.97 9.95
CA ARG A 187 11.32 10.93 10.62
C ARG A 187 12.80 11.21 10.42
N THR A 188 13.56 11.14 11.51
CA THR A 188 15.03 11.18 11.46
C THR A 188 15.55 9.99 12.24
N SER A 189 16.50 9.28 11.64
CA SER A 189 17.10 8.04 12.10
C SER A 189 18.60 8.18 12.29
N VAL A 190 19.16 7.37 13.19
CA VAL A 190 20.59 7.29 13.49
C VAL A 190 20.99 5.84 13.76
N LEU A 191 22.17 5.44 13.27
CA LEU A 191 22.75 4.11 13.51
C LEU A 191 22.89 3.81 15.01
N SER A 192 23.32 4.80 15.79
CA SER A 192 23.45 4.72 17.24
C SER A 192 23.47 6.10 17.89
N ARG A 193 22.39 6.46 18.58
CA ARG A 193 22.28 7.67 19.44
C ARG A 193 23.43 7.83 20.44
N ASP A 194 23.98 6.71 20.93
CA ASP A 194 24.96 6.67 22.02
C ASP A 194 26.39 6.31 21.51
N ASP A 195 26.73 6.59 20.24
CA ASP A 195 28.10 6.38 19.74
C ASP A 195 29.08 7.42 20.34
N ALA A 196 30.26 6.94 20.76
CA ALA A 196 31.34 7.75 21.31
C ALA A 196 32.39 8.18 20.25
N GLN A 197 32.25 7.73 19.01
CA GLN A 197 33.06 8.12 17.85
C GLN A 197 32.31 9.08 16.91
N HIS A 198 30.98 9.07 16.96
CA HIS A 198 30.08 9.98 16.24
C HIS A 198 28.98 10.51 17.18
N PRO A 199 29.33 11.40 18.13
CA PRO A 199 28.43 11.82 19.21
C PRO A 199 27.46 12.92 18.75
N TYR A 200 26.18 12.82 19.11
CA TYR A 200 25.17 13.85 18.79
C TYR A 200 24.94 14.83 19.95
N ASP A 201 25.99 15.55 20.37
CA ASP A 201 25.93 16.49 21.50
C ASP A 201 25.79 17.97 21.08
N GLY A 202 25.86 18.88 22.04
CA GLY A 202 25.68 20.33 21.81
C GLY A 202 26.76 21.01 20.95
N GLU A 203 27.84 20.32 20.57
CA GLU A 203 28.80 20.77 19.56
C GLU A 203 28.65 20.01 18.22
N HIS A 204 27.74 19.02 18.15
CA HIS A 204 27.59 18.03 17.07
C HIS A 204 26.10 17.71 16.80
N LEU A 205 25.25 18.74 16.72
CA LEU A 205 23.81 18.58 16.46
C LEU A 205 23.55 18.19 15.00
N LEU A 206 22.42 17.51 14.75
CA LEU A 206 21.88 17.43 13.39
C LEU A 206 21.15 18.73 13.06
N TYR A 207 21.21 19.14 11.79
CA TYR A 207 20.53 20.31 11.25
C TYR A 207 19.71 19.91 10.03
N LEU A 208 18.39 20.06 10.13
CA LEU A 208 17.47 19.87 9.01
C LEU A 208 17.17 21.20 8.31
N ASN A 209 17.28 21.16 6.98
CA ASN A 209 16.91 22.24 6.08
C ASN A 209 15.80 21.76 5.16
N VAL A 210 14.79 22.60 4.92
CA VAL A 210 13.71 22.31 3.96
C VAL A 210 13.60 23.45 2.96
N LEU A 211 13.68 23.11 1.68
CA LEU A 211 13.40 23.99 0.55
C LEU A 211 12.04 23.62 -0.06
N VAL A 212 11.28 24.59 -0.56
CA VAL A 212 10.06 24.36 -1.36
C VAL A 212 9.90 25.52 -2.36
N ASP A 213 9.66 25.22 -3.64
CA ASP A 213 9.42 26.25 -4.65
C ASP A 213 7.96 26.73 -4.55
N TRP A 214 7.77 27.95 -4.03
CA TRP A 214 6.45 28.44 -3.62
C TRP A 214 5.78 29.35 -4.65
N ASP A 215 6.52 29.97 -5.57
CA ASP A 215 5.91 30.55 -6.78
C ASP A 215 5.85 29.56 -7.96
N GLY A 216 6.57 28.44 -7.86
CA GLY A 216 6.71 27.38 -8.84
C GLY A 216 7.43 27.87 -10.10
N GLY A 217 8.52 28.61 -9.88
CA GLY A 217 9.35 29.27 -10.88
C GLY A 217 10.47 28.40 -11.44
N GLY A 218 10.72 27.23 -10.84
CA GLY A 218 11.87 26.36 -11.12
C GLY A 218 13.12 26.78 -10.36
N SER A 219 12.97 27.13 -9.08
CA SER A 219 14.08 27.46 -8.16
C SER A 219 13.65 27.42 -6.69
N TRP A 220 14.60 27.34 -5.77
CA TRP A 220 14.34 27.42 -4.32
C TRP A 220 14.80 28.73 -3.66
N THR A 221 14.88 29.83 -4.43
CA THR A 221 15.47 31.10 -3.98
C THR A 221 14.46 32.23 -3.87
N GLY A 222 14.18 32.65 -2.64
CA GLY A 222 13.41 33.86 -2.38
C GLY A 222 12.24 33.65 -1.43
N ARG A 223 11.14 34.38 -1.69
CA ARG A 223 9.94 34.39 -0.84
C ARG A 223 8.70 34.91 -1.57
N VAL A 224 7.56 34.32 -1.25
CA VAL A 224 6.24 34.70 -1.74
C VAL A 224 5.40 35.37 -0.65
N SER A 225 4.48 36.25 -1.05
CA SER A 225 3.56 36.94 -0.15
C SER A 225 2.12 36.53 -0.39
N CYS A 226 1.46 36.05 0.66
CA CYS A 226 0.07 35.63 0.65
C CYS A 226 -0.91 36.81 0.84
N PRO A 227 -2.18 36.70 0.37
CA PRO A 227 -3.16 37.78 0.48
C PRO A 227 -3.43 38.27 1.91
N GLN A 228 -3.38 37.36 2.89
CA GLN A 228 -3.49 37.67 4.33
C GLN A 228 -2.21 38.26 4.97
N GLY A 229 -1.16 38.54 4.20
CA GLY A 229 0.09 39.13 4.70
C GLY A 229 1.09 38.15 5.32
N LEU A 230 0.78 36.85 5.28
CA LEU A 230 1.76 35.78 5.55
C LEU A 230 2.82 35.78 4.44
N VAL A 231 4.07 35.44 4.78
CA VAL A 231 5.19 35.36 3.83
C VAL A 231 5.85 34.00 4.00
N ALA A 232 5.93 33.23 2.90
CA ALA A 232 6.64 31.96 2.87
C ALA A 232 8.00 32.17 2.20
N SER A 233 9.06 31.70 2.86
CA SER A 233 10.42 31.63 2.29
C SER A 233 10.56 30.30 1.58
N GLU A 234 11.26 30.27 0.45
CA GLU A 234 11.47 29.03 -0.30
C GLU A 234 12.43 28.10 0.46
N TRP A 235 13.50 28.65 1.03
CA TRP A 235 14.15 28.04 2.20
C TRP A 235 13.25 28.16 3.46
N ALA A 236 12.30 27.24 3.56
CA ALA A 236 11.16 27.23 4.47
C ALA A 236 11.53 26.83 5.90
N VAL A 237 12.39 25.81 6.07
CA VAL A 237 12.99 25.43 7.36
C VAL A 237 14.50 25.62 7.26
N ARG A 238 15.08 26.34 8.22
CA ARG A 238 16.45 26.85 8.14
C ARG A 238 17.28 26.35 9.33
N ASN A 239 18.14 25.38 9.07
CA ASN A 239 19.05 24.75 10.05
C ASN A 239 18.36 24.45 11.38
N LEU A 240 17.26 23.70 11.35
CA LEU A 240 16.52 23.29 12.54
C LEU A 240 17.39 22.32 13.37
N PRO A 241 17.85 22.70 14.57
CA PRO A 241 18.75 21.85 15.36
C PRO A 241 18.00 20.71 16.02
N MET A 242 18.52 19.49 15.90
CA MET A 242 18.05 18.30 16.62
C MET A 242 19.11 17.81 17.59
N ASP A 243 18.76 17.76 18.88
CA ASP A 243 19.55 17.14 19.94
C ASP A 243 19.14 15.66 20.06
N VAL A 244 19.83 14.77 19.33
CA VAL A 244 19.60 13.32 19.39
C VAL A 244 19.95 12.76 20.78
N SER A 245 20.88 13.39 21.52
CA SER A 245 21.17 13.04 22.91
C SER A 245 19.97 13.28 23.85
N SER A 246 19.02 14.14 23.48
CA SER A 246 17.76 14.33 24.21
C SER A 246 16.72 13.22 24.02
N TRP A 247 16.86 12.38 22.98
CA TRP A 247 15.93 11.29 22.68
C TRP A 247 15.96 10.20 23.78
N PRO A 248 14.95 9.31 23.87
CA PRO A 248 14.96 8.19 24.82
C PRO A 248 16.21 7.31 24.67
N GLN A 249 16.73 6.78 25.78
CA GLN A 249 17.94 5.94 25.73
C GLN A 249 17.72 4.69 24.85
N GLY A 250 18.60 4.48 23.88
CA GLY A 250 18.48 3.40 22.90
C GLY A 250 17.44 3.63 21.80
N ALA A 251 16.83 4.82 21.69
CA ALA A 251 16.09 5.20 20.50
C ALA A 251 17.06 5.49 19.34
N THR A 252 16.79 4.88 18.18
CA THR A 252 17.53 5.09 16.93
C THR A 252 16.76 5.97 15.94
N SER A 253 15.54 6.43 16.27
CA SER A 253 14.79 7.37 15.44
C SER A 253 13.79 8.19 16.25
N ALA A 254 13.37 9.34 15.71
CA ALA A 254 12.33 10.20 16.23
C ALA A 254 11.54 10.87 15.10
N LEU A 255 10.32 11.33 15.43
CA LEU A 255 9.54 12.22 14.57
C LEU A 255 9.78 13.67 15.01
N VAL A 256 10.22 14.52 14.09
CA VAL A 256 10.53 15.93 14.32
C VAL A 256 9.45 16.79 13.64
N PRO A 257 8.67 17.58 14.41
CA PRO A 257 7.61 18.41 13.87
C PRO A 257 8.18 19.66 13.18
N LEU A 258 7.62 20.02 12.03
CA LEU A 258 7.96 21.20 11.25
C LEU A 258 6.76 22.15 11.14
N GLU A 259 6.93 23.37 11.64
CA GLU A 259 5.99 24.48 11.45
C GLU A 259 6.63 25.53 10.53
N PHE A 260 6.08 25.76 9.33
CA PHE A 260 6.54 26.81 8.41
C PHE A 260 5.40 27.38 7.55
N PRO A 261 5.48 28.62 7.04
CA PRO A 261 4.44 29.19 6.18
C PRO A 261 4.38 28.53 4.79
N VAL A 262 3.16 28.29 4.29
CA VAL A 262 2.92 27.71 2.95
C VAL A 262 2.64 28.81 1.92
N GLY A 263 3.11 28.62 0.68
CA GLY A 263 2.93 29.55 -0.44
C GLY A 263 1.47 29.76 -0.92
N PRO A 264 1.23 30.71 -1.84
CA PRO A 264 -0.10 31.00 -2.40
C PRO A 264 -0.47 30.13 -3.60
N ARG A 265 0.47 29.36 -4.17
CA ARG A 265 0.25 28.50 -5.33
C ARG A 265 -0.24 27.12 -4.89
N ALA A 266 -1.36 26.69 -5.46
CA ALA A 266 -1.87 25.32 -5.34
C ALA A 266 -1.40 24.46 -6.52
N GLY A 267 -1.46 23.14 -6.36
CA GLY A 267 -0.90 22.15 -7.28
C GLY A 267 0.40 21.54 -6.76
N GLN A 268 1.10 20.80 -7.62
CA GLN A 268 2.38 20.17 -7.28
C GLN A 268 3.56 21.14 -7.38
N THR A 269 4.56 20.94 -6.53
CA THR A 269 5.87 21.61 -6.56
C THR A 269 6.94 20.72 -5.89
N TRP A 270 8.22 21.03 -6.06
CA TRP A 270 9.32 20.25 -5.47
C TRP A 270 9.79 20.81 -4.13
N ALA A 271 10.06 19.91 -3.19
CA ALA A 271 10.57 20.21 -1.85
C ALA A 271 11.79 19.35 -1.50
N ARG A 272 12.88 19.98 -1.07
CA ARG A 272 14.12 19.29 -0.64
C ARG A 272 14.21 19.21 0.86
N PHE A 273 14.62 18.07 1.40
CA PHE A 273 14.86 17.84 2.82
C PHE A 273 16.31 17.40 3.03
N THR A 274 17.17 18.33 3.45
CA THR A 274 18.60 18.07 3.68
C THR A 274 18.90 18.01 5.17
N LEU A 275 19.29 16.83 5.63
CA LEU A 275 19.81 16.55 6.97
C LEU A 275 21.34 16.63 6.97
N SER A 276 21.94 17.36 7.90
CA SER A 276 23.41 17.50 7.98
C SER A 276 23.93 17.46 9.42
N TYR A 277 25.08 16.81 9.67
CA TYR A 277 25.66 16.65 11.00
C TYR A 277 26.77 17.67 11.31
N GLY A 278 26.60 18.44 12.39
CA GLY A 278 27.55 19.45 12.86
C GLY A 278 27.73 20.68 11.94
N GLU A 279 27.22 20.63 10.72
CA GLU A 279 27.34 21.68 9.71
C GLU A 279 26.05 22.51 9.60
N VAL A 280 26.20 23.83 9.65
CA VAL A 280 25.11 24.80 9.50
C VAL A 280 25.25 25.46 8.14
N ILE A 281 24.26 25.27 7.26
CA ILE A 281 24.24 25.87 5.92
C ILE A 281 24.20 27.41 6.08
N ALA A 282 25.21 28.09 5.53
CA ALA A 282 25.42 29.51 5.75
C ALA A 282 24.82 30.37 4.63
N GLY A 283 23.94 31.31 4.99
CA GLY A 283 23.36 32.29 4.07
C GLY A 283 21.99 32.79 4.53
N ASP A 284 21.34 33.60 3.69
CA ASP A 284 19.97 34.09 3.88
C ASP A 284 18.97 33.52 2.84
N ASP A 285 19.46 32.80 1.83
CA ASP A 285 18.68 32.26 0.70
C ASP A 285 19.54 31.13 0.07
N TRP A 286 19.39 29.90 0.57
CA TRP A 286 20.10 28.73 0.05
C TRP A 286 19.27 28.10 -1.08
N ASP A 287 19.96 27.65 -2.13
CA ASP A 287 19.38 27.26 -3.41
C ASP A 287 19.39 25.74 -3.68
N GLY A 288 19.81 24.94 -2.68
CA GLY A 288 19.92 23.48 -2.79
C GLY A 288 21.30 22.96 -3.20
N ARG A 289 22.31 23.81 -3.38
CA ARG A 289 23.68 23.40 -3.75
C ARG A 289 24.58 23.08 -2.57
N GLY A 290 25.43 22.06 -2.69
CA GLY A 290 26.48 21.78 -1.71
C GLY A 290 26.99 20.34 -1.73
N ALA A 291 28.09 20.09 -1.01
CA ALA A 291 28.62 18.76 -0.77
C ALA A 291 28.94 18.63 0.72
N PHE A 292 28.27 17.71 1.39
CA PHE A 292 28.29 17.56 2.84
C PHE A 292 28.99 16.25 3.23
N ALA A 293 29.59 16.23 4.42
CA ALA A 293 30.37 15.07 4.86
C ALA A 293 29.47 13.88 5.27
N PHE A 294 28.48 14.15 6.12
CA PHE A 294 27.54 13.17 6.70
C PHE A 294 26.12 13.77 6.75
N GLY A 295 25.10 12.93 6.53
CA GLY A 295 23.71 13.34 6.36
C GLY A 295 23.05 12.65 5.16
N GLU A 296 21.93 13.23 4.71
CA GLU A 296 21.11 12.76 3.56
C GLU A 296 20.31 13.94 2.94
N THR A 297 19.91 13.84 1.67
CA THR A 297 19.03 14.76 0.95
C THR A 297 17.91 14.03 0.21
N GLU A 298 16.72 14.01 0.81
CA GLU A 298 15.48 13.58 0.14
C GLU A 298 14.87 14.71 -0.73
N ASP A 299 14.16 14.37 -1.81
CA ASP A 299 13.49 15.32 -2.71
C ASP A 299 12.07 14.89 -3.10
N HIS A 300 11.07 15.60 -2.59
CA HIS A 300 9.65 15.20 -2.65
C HIS A 300 8.81 16.08 -3.59
N LEU A 301 7.96 15.45 -4.40
CA LEU A 301 6.94 16.13 -5.22
C LEU A 301 5.65 16.44 -4.41
N VAL A 302 5.70 17.49 -3.60
CA VAL A 302 4.60 17.87 -2.69
C VAL A 302 3.38 18.44 -3.41
N THR A 303 2.18 18.08 -2.95
CA THR A 303 0.90 18.62 -3.45
C THR A 303 0.30 19.64 -2.49
N ILE A 304 0.04 20.85 -2.97
CA ILE A 304 -0.54 21.95 -2.18
C ILE A 304 -2.02 22.13 -2.57
N SER A 305 -2.92 21.87 -1.62
CA SER A 305 -4.36 22.08 -1.74
C SER A 305 -4.75 23.56 -1.61
N LEU A 306 -5.89 23.94 -2.21
CA LEU A 306 -6.45 25.28 -2.05
C LEU A 306 -6.91 25.52 -0.60
N GLY A 307 -6.18 26.37 0.11
CA GLY A 307 -6.51 26.77 1.48
C GLY A 307 -7.83 27.56 1.57
N PRO A 308 -8.41 27.65 2.78
CA PRO A 308 -9.72 28.27 2.98
C PRO A 308 -9.68 29.76 2.56
N VAL A 309 -10.34 30.07 1.45
CA VAL A 309 -10.40 31.43 0.88
C VAL A 309 -10.96 32.39 1.91
N ALA A 310 -10.09 33.26 2.44
CA ALA A 310 -10.50 34.33 3.33
C ALA A 310 -11.52 35.22 2.60
N ALA A 311 -12.75 35.26 3.09
CA ALA A 311 -13.85 35.97 2.47
C ALA A 311 -13.64 37.49 2.52
N LEU A 312 -12.86 38.02 1.58
CA LEU A 312 -12.64 39.45 1.38
C LEU A 312 -13.99 40.16 1.28
N GLY A 313 -14.25 41.07 2.23
CA GLY A 313 -15.57 41.59 2.51
C GLY A 313 -16.26 42.16 1.27
N GLY A 314 -17.27 41.46 0.77
CA GLY A 314 -17.99 41.81 -0.45
C GLY A 314 -18.62 43.20 -0.35
N ALA A 315 -18.02 44.19 -1.01
CA ALA A 315 -18.64 45.49 -1.22
C ALA A 315 -19.93 45.30 -2.01
N SER A 316 -21.06 45.75 -1.46
CA SER A 316 -22.38 45.54 -2.08
C SER A 316 -22.42 46.02 -3.53
N PRO A 317 -22.95 45.22 -4.48
CA PRO A 317 -23.06 45.64 -5.87
C PRO A 317 -23.92 46.90 -5.95
N THR A 318 -23.37 47.96 -6.53
CA THR A 318 -24.01 49.27 -6.60
C THR A 318 -25.10 49.25 -7.68
N SER A 319 -26.35 48.97 -7.28
CA SER A 319 -27.50 48.96 -8.18
C SER A 319 -27.66 50.28 -8.93
N VAL A 320 -27.50 50.23 -10.25
CA VAL A 320 -27.64 51.38 -11.15
C VAL A 320 -29.08 51.93 -11.07
N MET A 321 -29.22 53.19 -10.66
CA MET A 321 -30.52 53.87 -10.70
C MET A 321 -30.88 54.31 -12.12
N ILE A 322 -31.98 53.76 -12.65
CA ILE A 322 -32.76 54.38 -13.73
C ILE A 322 -34.02 54.95 -13.08
N ALA A 323 -34.30 56.23 -13.32
CA ALA A 323 -35.36 56.97 -12.61
C ALA A 323 -36.34 57.64 -13.60
N THR A 324 -37.64 57.34 -13.46
CA THR A 324 -38.72 58.03 -14.20
C THR A 324 -39.99 58.23 -13.36
N SER A 325 -40.41 59.50 -13.24
CA SER A 325 -41.80 60.00 -13.09
C SER A 325 -42.76 59.46 -11.99
N LYS A 326 -42.87 60.28 -10.93
CA LYS A 326 -44.06 60.71 -10.13
C LYS A 326 -45.38 60.97 -10.94
N PRO A 327 -46.57 61.29 -10.33
CA PRO A 327 -46.98 61.37 -8.90
C PRO A 327 -48.45 60.99 -8.49
N THR A 328 -48.76 61.06 -7.17
CA THR A 328 -50.07 61.43 -6.52
C THR A 328 -51.21 60.37 -6.34
N PRO A 329 -52.23 60.56 -5.44
CA PRO A 329 -52.49 59.56 -4.37
C PRO A 329 -53.97 59.18 -4.06
N THR A 330 -54.17 58.25 -3.10
CA THR A 330 -55.41 58.16 -2.28
C THR A 330 -55.24 57.40 -0.95
N LEU A 331 -56.21 57.55 -0.04
CA LEU A 331 -56.38 56.91 1.29
C LEU A 331 -57.75 56.17 1.32
N PRO A 332 -58.20 55.53 2.43
CA PRO A 332 -57.59 54.43 3.22
C PRO A 332 -58.59 53.25 3.46
N GLY A 333 -58.17 52.09 3.98
CA GLY A 333 -59.16 51.04 4.35
C GLY A 333 -58.70 49.73 5.02
N ARG A 334 -58.93 49.64 6.34
CA ARG A 334 -59.21 48.45 7.20
C ARG A 334 -58.78 47.03 6.76
N GLY A 335 -57.93 46.41 7.59
CA GLY A 335 -57.82 44.95 7.81
C GLY A 335 -57.48 44.66 9.29
N LEU A 336 -57.93 43.54 9.86
CA LEU A 336 -57.78 43.20 11.29
C LEU A 336 -56.78 42.04 11.51
N PRO A 337 -56.15 41.93 12.71
CA PRO A 337 -55.12 40.91 12.99
C PRO A 337 -55.66 39.65 13.71
N PRO A 338 -54.97 38.50 13.59
CA PRO A 338 -54.87 37.50 14.67
C PRO A 338 -53.79 37.99 15.67
N VAL A 339 -53.99 38.05 17.00
CA VAL A 339 -54.59 37.08 17.94
C VAL A 339 -53.83 35.76 17.93
N GLY A 340 -52.83 35.65 18.80
CA GLY A 340 -52.17 34.39 19.11
C GLY A 340 -52.94 33.59 20.16
N ILE A 341 -52.82 32.25 20.09
CA ILE A 341 -53.33 31.34 21.11
C ILE A 341 -52.17 30.44 21.56
N ALA A 342 -51.76 30.56 22.81
CA ALA A 342 -50.79 29.65 23.42
C ALA A 342 -51.46 28.30 23.71
N HIS A 343 -50.84 27.20 23.29
CA HIS A 343 -51.37 25.87 23.52
C HIS A 343 -51.26 25.48 25.00
N ARG A 344 -52.39 25.14 25.64
CA ARG A 344 -52.38 24.49 26.96
C ARG A 344 -52.04 23.00 26.78
N LEU A 345 -50.87 22.57 27.26
CA LEU A 345 -50.60 21.15 27.48
C LEU A 345 -51.28 20.70 28.77
N GLY A 346 -52.38 19.97 28.63
CA GLY A 346 -53.25 19.56 29.74
C GLY A 346 -53.06 18.10 30.16
N VAL A 347 -52.21 17.87 31.17
CA VAL A 347 -52.36 16.82 32.19
C VAL A 347 -52.82 15.43 31.69
N ALA A 348 -52.06 14.79 30.79
CA ALA A 348 -52.33 13.43 30.31
C ALA A 348 -51.15 12.47 30.47
N GLU A 349 -49.93 12.92 30.18
CA GLU A 349 -48.73 12.06 30.10
C GLU A 349 -48.18 11.47 31.41
N PRO A 350 -48.13 12.18 32.57
CA PRO A 350 -47.47 11.64 33.76
C PRO A 350 -48.18 10.42 34.36
N LEU A 351 -49.50 10.30 34.18
CA LEU A 351 -50.27 9.13 34.58
C LEU A 351 -49.97 7.90 33.70
N LEU A 352 -49.64 8.11 32.42
CA LEU A 352 -49.37 7.03 31.49
C LEU A 352 -48.00 6.38 31.80
N CYS A 353 -46.97 7.20 32.03
CA CYS A 353 -45.63 6.72 32.40
C CYS A 353 -45.65 5.95 33.73
N LEU A 354 -46.39 6.44 34.74
CA LEU A 354 -46.60 5.74 36.01
C LEU A 354 -47.25 4.35 35.82
N SER A 355 -48.18 4.21 34.88
CA SER A 355 -48.82 2.92 34.59
C SER A 355 -47.86 1.92 33.95
N VAL A 356 -47.05 2.36 32.98
CA VAL A 356 -46.09 1.49 32.27
C VAL A 356 -44.99 1.01 33.23
N GLY A 357 -44.43 1.90 34.06
CA GLY A 357 -43.45 1.54 35.08
C GLY A 357 -43.98 0.52 36.10
N LEU A 358 -45.24 0.65 36.52
CA LEU A 358 -45.88 -0.28 37.44
C LEU A 358 -46.05 -1.69 36.82
N PHE A 359 -46.50 -1.79 35.56
CA PHE A 359 -46.65 -3.09 34.89
C PHE A 359 -45.31 -3.78 34.61
N LEU A 360 -44.26 -3.03 34.24
CA LEU A 360 -42.90 -3.58 34.09
C LEU A 360 -42.34 -4.06 35.44
N GLY A 361 -42.57 -3.32 36.53
CA GLY A 361 -42.20 -3.75 37.88
C GLY A 361 -42.92 -5.03 38.32
N ILE A 362 -44.21 -5.18 38.00
CA ILE A 362 -44.98 -6.40 38.25
C ILE A 362 -44.44 -7.57 37.42
N ALA A 363 -44.14 -7.37 36.14
CA ALA A 363 -43.54 -8.40 35.28
C ALA A 363 -42.18 -8.88 35.85
N LEU A 364 -41.32 -7.95 36.26
CA LEU A 364 -40.02 -8.27 36.88
C LEU A 364 -40.18 -9.04 38.21
N LEU A 365 -41.16 -8.67 39.04
CA LEU A 365 -41.46 -9.39 40.29
C LEU A 365 -41.95 -10.82 40.03
N VAL A 366 -42.81 -11.03 39.01
CA VAL A 366 -43.25 -12.36 38.57
C VAL A 366 -42.07 -13.19 38.07
N LEU A 367 -41.19 -12.62 37.24
CA LEU A 367 -39.97 -13.29 36.75
C LEU A 367 -39.05 -13.72 37.91
N LEU A 368 -38.81 -12.84 38.88
CA LEU A 368 -37.95 -13.13 40.05
C LEU A 368 -38.56 -14.22 40.96
N LEU A 369 -39.87 -14.18 41.20
CA LEU A 369 -40.56 -15.19 42.01
C LEU A 369 -40.62 -16.54 41.30
N ALA A 370 -40.86 -16.56 39.99
CA ALA A 370 -40.86 -17.77 39.17
C ALA A 370 -39.46 -18.39 39.07
N TRP A 371 -38.41 -17.58 38.82
CA TRP A 371 -37.01 -18.01 38.82
C TRP A 371 -36.60 -18.62 40.16
N ARG A 372 -36.92 -17.95 41.28
CA ARG A 372 -36.65 -18.45 42.64
C ARG A 372 -37.37 -19.78 42.94
N ARG A 373 -38.50 -20.05 42.29
CA ARG A 373 -39.27 -21.31 42.41
C ARG A 373 -38.93 -22.35 41.33
N ARG A 374 -38.06 -22.00 40.35
CA ARG A 374 -37.82 -22.77 39.10
C ARG A 374 -39.09 -23.06 38.31
N ASP A 375 -40.10 -22.20 38.40
CA ASP A 375 -41.35 -22.32 37.65
C ASP A 375 -41.17 -21.76 36.23
N TRP A 376 -41.01 -22.67 35.26
CA TRP A 376 -40.87 -22.33 33.85
C TRP A 376 -42.15 -21.71 33.24
N ARG A 377 -43.34 -22.01 33.78
CA ARG A 377 -44.60 -21.40 33.31
C ARG A 377 -44.72 -19.97 33.82
N GLY A 378 -44.35 -19.71 35.08
CA GLY A 378 -44.27 -18.37 35.64
C GLY A 378 -43.25 -17.48 34.91
N LEU A 379 -42.11 -18.04 34.50
CA LEU A 379 -41.10 -17.31 33.72
C LEU A 379 -41.60 -16.93 32.32
N MET A 380 -42.21 -17.86 31.58
CA MET A 380 -42.81 -17.54 30.27
C MET A 380 -43.95 -16.53 30.39
N ALA A 381 -44.79 -16.62 31.43
CA ALA A 381 -45.85 -15.64 31.69
C ALA A 381 -45.30 -14.23 31.97
N GLY A 382 -44.21 -14.12 32.74
CA GLY A 382 -43.56 -12.84 33.02
C GLY A 382 -42.93 -12.20 31.76
N LEU A 383 -42.31 -13.00 30.89
CA LEU A 383 -41.75 -12.53 29.62
C LEU A 383 -42.85 -12.06 28.65
N LEU A 384 -43.95 -12.80 28.55
CA LEU A 384 -45.11 -12.41 27.74
C LEU A 384 -45.75 -11.11 28.25
N LEU A 385 -45.83 -10.92 29.57
CA LEU A 385 -46.38 -9.70 30.15
C LEU A 385 -45.49 -8.48 29.85
N ALA A 386 -44.17 -8.62 29.96
CA ALA A 386 -43.21 -7.57 29.61
C ALA A 386 -43.28 -7.21 28.11
N GLY A 387 -43.28 -8.23 27.23
CA GLY A 387 -43.39 -8.03 25.78
C GLY A 387 -44.70 -7.33 25.36
N LEU A 388 -45.82 -7.70 25.98
CA LEU A 388 -47.12 -7.06 25.72
C LEU A 388 -47.11 -5.56 26.07
N VAL A 389 -46.48 -5.17 27.19
CA VAL A 389 -46.36 -3.77 27.60
C VAL A 389 -45.50 -2.97 26.61
N VAL A 390 -44.39 -3.54 26.11
CA VAL A 390 -43.53 -2.90 25.11
C VAL A 390 -44.27 -2.72 23.77
N VAL A 391 -44.97 -3.74 23.28
CA VAL A 391 -45.72 -3.67 22.00
C VAL A 391 -46.86 -2.66 22.07
N VAL A 392 -47.64 -2.66 23.16
CA VAL A 392 -48.73 -1.69 23.37
C VAL A 392 -48.18 -0.26 23.56
N GLY A 393 -46.98 -0.11 24.13
CA GLY A 393 -46.27 1.17 24.18
C GLY A 393 -45.91 1.68 22.78
N ALA A 394 -45.18 0.88 22.00
CA ALA A 394 -44.73 1.26 20.66
C ALA A 394 -45.90 1.62 19.72
N GLN A 395 -46.96 0.81 19.70
CA GLN A 395 -48.16 1.05 18.90
C GLN A 395 -48.89 2.36 19.23
N ARG A 396 -48.74 2.89 20.46
CA ARG A 396 -49.42 4.13 20.89
C ARG A 396 -48.60 5.40 20.67
N TYR A 397 -47.29 5.28 20.52
CA TYR A 397 -46.36 6.39 20.29
C TYR A 397 -45.85 6.48 18.84
N GLY A 398 -46.22 5.53 17.96
CA GLY A 398 -45.95 5.60 16.52
C GLY A 398 -44.51 5.26 16.10
N ALA A 399 -43.63 4.94 17.05
CA ALA A 399 -42.26 4.50 16.77
C ALA A 399 -42.24 3.07 16.21
N ARG A 400 -41.28 2.78 15.31
CA ARG A 400 -40.98 1.40 14.92
C ARG A 400 -40.16 0.75 16.04
N VAL A 401 -40.32 -0.57 16.20
CA VAL A 401 -39.70 -1.32 17.33
C VAL A 401 -38.15 -1.37 17.23
N THR A 402 -37.59 -0.92 16.11
CA THR A 402 -36.16 -0.73 15.85
C THR A 402 -35.54 0.41 16.66
N ASP A 403 -36.32 1.39 17.13
CA ASP A 403 -35.79 2.73 17.45
C ASP A 403 -35.54 2.94 18.96
N LEU A 404 -35.37 1.86 19.75
CA LEU A 404 -35.11 1.93 21.19
C LEU A 404 -33.61 1.85 21.51
N PRO A 405 -33.04 2.84 22.23
CA PRO A 405 -31.59 2.93 22.43
C PRO A 405 -31.09 1.96 23.52
N LEU A 406 -30.19 1.07 23.13
CA LEU A 406 -29.24 0.41 24.03
C LEU A 406 -27.82 0.76 23.58
N PHE A 407 -27.01 1.24 24.53
CA PHE A 407 -25.65 1.77 24.39
C PHE A 407 -25.50 3.13 23.70
N VAL A 408 -25.26 4.15 24.54
CA VAL A 408 -24.69 5.44 24.14
C VAL A 408 -23.17 5.26 23.94
N LYS A 409 -22.66 5.71 22.79
CA LYS A 409 -21.22 5.78 22.48
C LYS A 409 -20.65 7.09 23.06
N THR A 410 -19.64 7.03 23.91
CA THR A 410 -18.80 8.21 24.20
C THR A 410 -17.94 8.50 22.97
N GLY A 411 -18.05 9.71 22.43
CA GLY A 411 -17.66 9.98 21.05
C GLY A 411 -16.21 10.43 20.83
N SER A 412 -15.69 10.05 19.66
CA SER A 412 -14.94 10.94 18.77
C SER A 412 -15.55 10.75 17.35
N PRO A 413 -15.53 11.78 16.49
CA PRO A 413 -16.40 11.82 15.31
C PRO A 413 -15.77 11.14 14.08
N SER A 414 -15.68 9.80 14.07
CA SER A 414 -15.57 9.05 12.81
C SER A 414 -16.97 8.76 12.25
N VAL A 415 -17.18 9.11 10.98
CA VAL A 415 -18.36 8.69 10.20
C VAL A 415 -18.13 7.23 9.81
N PRO A 416 -19.03 6.28 10.15
CA PRO A 416 -18.89 4.91 9.69
C PRO A 416 -19.30 4.81 8.20
N PRO A 417 -18.50 4.15 7.33
CA PRO A 417 -18.88 3.95 5.94
C PRO A 417 -20.13 3.05 5.82
N THR A 418 -20.96 3.32 4.81
CA THR A 418 -22.14 2.51 4.47
C THR A 418 -21.73 1.19 3.80
N PRO A 419 -22.36 0.05 4.12
CA PRO A 419 -21.91 -1.27 3.66
C PRO A 419 -22.38 -1.64 2.24
N HIS A 420 -21.74 -1.04 1.24
CA HIS A 420 -21.64 -1.51 -0.15
C HIS A 420 -20.19 -1.18 -0.57
N GLU A 421 -19.40 -2.05 -1.19
CA GLU A 421 -19.73 -3.11 -2.17
C GLU A 421 -19.08 -4.47 -1.82
N ARG A 422 -19.13 -5.47 -2.70
CA ARG A 422 -18.24 -6.63 -2.62
C ARG A 422 -16.98 -6.36 -3.43
N LEU A 423 -15.85 -6.85 -2.96
CA LEU A 423 -14.65 -6.98 -3.78
C LEU A 423 -14.85 -8.20 -4.71
N ILE A 424 -14.87 -7.96 -6.01
CA ILE A 424 -15.23 -8.90 -7.08
C ILE A 424 -14.17 -8.79 -8.21
N PRO A 425 -13.06 -9.55 -8.16
CA PRO A 425 -12.05 -9.62 -9.21
C PRO A 425 -12.59 -9.48 -10.66
N THR A 426 -12.04 -8.46 -11.34
CA THR A 426 -12.10 -8.11 -12.77
C THR A 426 -13.33 -8.59 -13.58
N VAL A 427 -14.54 -8.07 -13.27
CA VAL A 427 -15.74 -8.33 -14.10
C VAL A 427 -15.65 -7.63 -15.45
N THR A 428 -15.34 -8.38 -16.50
CA THR A 428 -15.29 -7.85 -17.88
C THR A 428 -16.69 -7.56 -18.42
N GLN A 429 -16.97 -6.32 -18.83
CA GLN A 429 -18.26 -5.95 -19.42
C GLN A 429 -18.41 -6.46 -20.86
N THR A 430 -19.51 -7.18 -21.13
CA THR A 430 -19.89 -7.67 -22.47
C THR A 430 -21.05 -6.83 -23.04
N GLU A 431 -20.87 -6.19 -24.19
CA GLU A 431 -22.01 -5.62 -24.94
C GLU A 431 -22.87 -6.73 -25.56
N ALA A 432 -24.20 -6.62 -25.42
CA ALA A 432 -25.12 -7.69 -25.80
C ALA A 432 -25.64 -7.53 -27.24
N ALA A 433 -25.22 -8.43 -28.13
CA ALA A 433 -25.90 -8.70 -29.40
C ALA A 433 -26.89 -9.87 -29.22
N ALA A 434 -28.07 -9.78 -29.85
CA ALA A 434 -29.16 -10.73 -29.63
C ALA A 434 -29.69 -11.34 -30.94
N ALA A 435 -29.80 -12.68 -30.99
CA ALA A 435 -30.64 -13.38 -31.96
C ALA A 435 -31.11 -14.76 -31.46
N GLU A 436 -32.38 -15.01 -31.75
CA GLU A 436 -33.13 -16.28 -31.78
C GLU A 436 -32.48 -17.33 -32.72
N SER A 437 -32.78 -18.65 -32.70
CA SER A 437 -33.52 -19.53 -31.77
C SER A 437 -33.48 -21.01 -32.26
N VAL A 438 -34.20 -21.91 -31.57
CA VAL A 438 -34.49 -23.33 -31.93
C VAL A 438 -33.33 -24.32 -31.77
N GLY A 439 -33.64 -25.51 -31.27
CA GLY A 439 -32.72 -26.65 -31.18
C GLY A 439 -33.46 -27.98 -31.25
N THR A 440 -32.74 -29.10 -31.18
CA THR A 440 -33.28 -30.46 -31.04
C THR A 440 -32.28 -31.35 -30.33
N ALA A 441 -32.75 -32.43 -29.72
CA ALA A 441 -31.95 -33.44 -29.03
C ALA A 441 -32.28 -34.84 -29.60
N PRO A 442 -31.66 -35.94 -29.12
CA PRO A 442 -30.38 -36.41 -29.64
C PRO A 442 -30.50 -37.81 -30.28
N GLU A 443 -29.47 -38.24 -31.01
CA GLU A 443 -29.29 -39.64 -31.40
C GLU A 443 -28.13 -40.32 -30.65
N VAL A 444 -28.10 -41.64 -30.68
CA VAL A 444 -27.36 -42.54 -29.78
C VAL A 444 -26.68 -43.64 -30.60
N PHE A 445 -25.73 -44.35 -29.99
CA PHE A 445 -24.90 -45.45 -30.54
C PHE A 445 -23.69 -44.97 -31.36
N ASP A 446 -22.57 -45.70 -31.40
CA ASP A 446 -22.36 -47.09 -30.92
C ASP A 446 -21.01 -47.30 -30.20
N THR A 447 -20.90 -48.37 -29.42
CA THR A 447 -19.72 -48.68 -28.58
C THR A 447 -18.76 -49.66 -29.26
N HIS A 448 -17.47 -49.30 -29.38
CA HIS A 448 -16.42 -50.24 -29.80
C HIS A 448 -15.11 -50.09 -29.00
N THR A 449 -14.97 -50.93 -27.98
CA THR A 449 -13.68 -51.29 -27.36
C THR A 449 -12.88 -52.20 -28.31
N PRO A 450 -11.54 -52.09 -28.32
CA PRO A 450 -10.71 -53.29 -28.34
C PRO A 450 -9.68 -53.34 -27.20
N GLU A 451 -9.22 -54.55 -26.90
CA GLU A 451 -8.57 -54.92 -25.65
C GLU A 451 -7.03 -54.92 -25.72
N LEU A 452 -6.43 -54.63 -24.57
CA LEU A 452 -5.01 -54.67 -24.17
C LEU A 452 -4.06 -55.60 -24.96
N SER A 453 -2.79 -55.19 -25.04
CA SER A 453 -1.64 -56.11 -25.13
C SER A 453 -0.42 -55.53 -24.41
N VAL A 454 -0.02 -56.17 -23.30
CA VAL A 454 1.14 -55.81 -22.47
C VAL A 454 2.28 -56.80 -22.74
N THR A 455 3.54 -56.34 -22.75
CA THR A 455 4.74 -57.18 -22.87
C THR A 455 5.84 -56.60 -21.94
N PRO A 456 6.62 -57.42 -21.22
CA PRO A 456 7.22 -57.00 -19.95
C PRO A 456 8.59 -56.29 -20.03
N SER A 457 8.92 -55.61 -18.93
CA SER A 457 10.17 -54.87 -18.68
C SER A 457 11.39 -55.77 -18.41
N PRO A 458 12.61 -55.38 -18.83
CA PRO A 458 13.86 -56.04 -18.46
C PRO A 458 14.46 -55.48 -17.15
N GLU A 459 14.49 -56.36 -16.14
CA GLU A 459 15.63 -56.68 -15.25
C GLU A 459 16.52 -55.55 -14.66
N VAL A 460 16.57 -55.49 -13.32
CA VAL A 460 17.43 -54.56 -12.55
C VAL A 460 18.86 -55.07 -12.45
N ALA A 461 19.84 -54.20 -12.75
CA ALA A 461 21.26 -54.47 -12.53
C ALA A 461 21.77 -53.84 -11.22
N GLU A 462 22.62 -54.56 -10.46
CA GLU A 462 23.23 -54.06 -9.23
C GLU A 462 24.34 -53.02 -9.50
N PRO A 463 24.46 -51.94 -8.71
CA PRO A 463 25.57 -50.99 -8.81
C PRO A 463 26.85 -51.54 -8.14
N GLY A 464 27.95 -51.58 -8.91
CA GLY A 464 29.28 -51.92 -8.39
C GLY A 464 29.88 -50.88 -7.42
N PRO A 465 30.98 -51.22 -6.73
CA PRO A 465 31.55 -50.37 -5.68
C PRO A 465 32.04 -49.01 -6.20
N GLN A 466 31.72 -47.95 -5.46
CA GLN A 466 32.06 -46.57 -5.80
C GLN A 466 33.58 -46.32 -5.81
N ALA A 467 34.06 -45.62 -6.84
CA ALA A 467 35.36 -44.96 -6.82
C ALA A 467 35.32 -43.75 -5.85
N PRO A 468 36.45 -43.37 -5.21
CA PRO A 468 36.50 -42.23 -4.31
C PRO A 468 36.15 -40.93 -5.06
N ALA A 469 35.35 -40.07 -4.42
CA ALA A 469 34.85 -38.85 -5.03
C ALA A 469 35.99 -37.90 -5.44
N SER A 470 36.05 -37.58 -6.74
CA SER A 470 36.86 -36.48 -7.26
C SER A 470 36.31 -35.15 -6.72
N THR A 471 37.18 -34.34 -6.11
CA THR A 471 36.83 -33.01 -5.61
C THR A 471 36.15 -32.17 -6.70
N PRO A 472 35.01 -31.52 -6.43
CA PRO A 472 34.33 -30.71 -7.44
C PRO A 472 35.24 -29.57 -7.89
N GLN A 473 35.56 -29.53 -9.17
CA GLN A 473 36.19 -28.37 -9.78
C GLN A 473 35.15 -27.27 -9.89
N PHE A 474 35.39 -26.15 -9.20
CA PHE A 474 34.60 -24.93 -9.37
C PHE A 474 34.87 -24.34 -10.76
N VAL A 475 34.13 -24.83 -11.75
CA VAL A 475 33.92 -24.10 -12.99
C VAL A 475 33.03 -22.90 -12.62
N ILE A 476 33.61 -21.70 -12.65
CA ILE A 476 32.82 -20.47 -12.61
C ILE A 476 32.04 -20.43 -13.92
N ALA A 477 30.79 -20.89 -13.89
CA ALA A 477 29.90 -20.76 -15.01
C ALA A 477 29.66 -19.26 -15.24
N THR A 478 30.00 -18.77 -16.43
CA THR A 478 29.55 -17.46 -16.90
C THR A 478 28.03 -17.41 -16.72
N PRO A 479 27.44 -16.34 -16.13
CA PRO A 479 25.99 -16.23 -16.04
C PRO A 479 25.40 -16.36 -17.45
N ALA A 480 24.42 -17.24 -17.61
CA ALA A 480 23.72 -17.40 -18.87
C ALA A 480 23.08 -16.07 -19.25
N ALA A 481 23.15 -15.71 -20.54
CA ALA A 481 22.46 -14.53 -21.03
C ALA A 481 20.96 -14.65 -20.71
N SER A 482 20.39 -13.56 -20.19
CA SER A 482 18.97 -13.43 -19.86
C SER A 482 18.10 -13.85 -21.04
N LEU A 483 17.06 -14.65 -20.82
CA LEU A 483 16.20 -15.14 -21.92
C LEU A 483 15.29 -14.03 -22.47
N PHE A 484 15.03 -13.03 -21.63
CA PHE A 484 14.24 -11.82 -21.88
C PHE A 484 15.14 -10.61 -21.66
N SER A 485 15.01 -9.52 -22.43
CA SER A 485 15.52 -8.24 -21.94
C SER A 485 14.70 -7.83 -20.73
N ASP A 486 15.24 -6.99 -19.85
CA ASP A 486 14.51 -6.69 -18.61
C ASP A 486 13.21 -5.93 -18.90
N ARG A 487 13.19 -5.07 -19.94
CA ARG A 487 11.95 -4.55 -20.59
C ARG A 487 10.92 -5.63 -20.91
N ASP A 488 11.32 -6.75 -21.53
CA ASP A 488 10.38 -7.81 -21.95
C ASP A 488 9.71 -8.53 -20.77
N ARG A 489 10.25 -8.36 -19.55
CA ARG A 489 9.69 -8.90 -18.32
C ARG A 489 8.51 -8.07 -17.82
N PHE A 490 8.64 -6.75 -17.82
CA PHE A 490 7.61 -5.82 -17.37
C PHE A 490 6.44 -5.73 -18.35
N GLY A 491 5.24 -5.81 -17.80
CA GLY A 491 3.99 -5.57 -18.51
C GLY A 491 2.89 -5.03 -17.60
N PHE A 492 1.71 -4.82 -18.17
CA PHE A 492 0.53 -4.31 -17.47
C PHE A 492 -0.78 -4.79 -18.09
N GLY A 493 -1.85 -4.78 -17.29
CA GLY A 493 -3.22 -4.97 -17.74
C GLY A 493 -3.89 -3.67 -18.21
N VAL A 494 -4.64 -3.70 -19.31
CA VAL A 494 -5.38 -2.54 -19.86
C VAL A 494 -6.89 -2.80 -19.74
N ALA A 495 -7.47 -2.45 -18.58
CA ALA A 495 -8.85 -2.81 -18.24
C ALA A 495 -9.89 -1.89 -18.91
N MET A 496 -9.54 -0.62 -19.11
CA MET A 496 -10.42 0.39 -19.70
C MET A 496 -9.82 1.03 -20.96
N GLY A 497 -10.67 1.25 -21.96
CA GLY A 497 -10.32 1.97 -23.19
C GLY A 497 -9.30 1.26 -24.10
N PRO A 498 -8.94 1.90 -25.23
CA PRO A 498 -7.80 1.47 -26.05
C PRO A 498 -6.48 1.95 -25.41
N ILE A 499 -5.45 1.11 -25.45
CA ILE A 499 -4.11 1.42 -24.91
C ILE A 499 -3.54 2.76 -25.42
N GLY A 500 -3.81 3.12 -26.69
CA GLY A 500 -3.40 4.38 -27.31
C GLY A 500 -4.11 5.65 -26.79
N ARG A 501 -4.91 5.55 -25.71
CA ARG A 501 -5.35 6.71 -24.91
C ARG A 501 -4.24 7.20 -23.97
N TYR A 502 -3.35 6.31 -23.55
CA TYR A 502 -2.40 6.53 -22.47
C TYR A 502 -0.97 6.58 -23.04
N THR A 503 -0.11 7.42 -22.45
CA THR A 503 1.32 7.52 -22.83
C THR A 503 2.16 6.40 -22.19
N VAL A 504 1.82 5.15 -22.55
CA VAL A 504 2.44 3.93 -22.02
C VAL A 504 3.91 3.76 -22.39
N ASP A 505 4.43 4.59 -23.31
CA ASP A 505 5.86 4.75 -23.58
C ASP A 505 6.64 5.11 -22.30
N GLN A 506 6.05 5.92 -21.41
CA GLN A 506 6.65 6.30 -20.12
C GLN A 506 6.83 5.10 -19.17
N LEU A 507 5.99 4.06 -19.29
CA LEU A 507 6.12 2.85 -18.48
C LEU A 507 7.27 1.94 -18.94
N ARG A 508 7.86 2.18 -20.12
CA ARG A 508 8.94 1.38 -20.76
C ARG A 508 8.70 -0.14 -20.90
N ALA A 509 7.51 -0.64 -20.55
CA ALA A 509 7.17 -2.06 -20.55
C ALA A 509 7.34 -2.74 -21.92
N GLY A 510 7.54 -4.06 -21.91
CA GLY A 510 7.70 -4.87 -23.12
C GLY A 510 6.41 -5.52 -23.62
N TRP A 511 5.38 -5.64 -22.78
CA TRP A 511 4.14 -6.32 -23.15
C TRP A 511 2.90 -5.84 -22.39
N TYR A 512 1.71 -6.17 -22.91
CA TYR A 512 0.45 -5.91 -22.22
C TYR A 512 -0.62 -6.98 -22.51
N VAL A 513 -1.64 -7.01 -21.65
CA VAL A 513 -2.85 -7.85 -21.78
C VAL A 513 -4.09 -6.98 -21.56
N ASN A 514 -5.23 -7.34 -22.18
CA ASN A 514 -6.51 -6.63 -22.01
C ASN A 514 -7.72 -7.59 -21.89
N TRP A 515 -7.46 -8.85 -21.54
CA TRP A 515 -8.42 -9.94 -21.38
C TRP A 515 -9.31 -10.23 -22.60
N ARG A 516 -8.80 -9.95 -23.81
CA ARG A 516 -9.47 -10.18 -25.10
C ARG A 516 -8.54 -10.89 -26.08
N THR A 517 -9.14 -11.39 -27.15
CA THR A 517 -8.46 -11.75 -28.40
C THR A 517 -8.66 -10.58 -29.39
N ASP A 518 -7.63 -10.22 -30.17
CA ASP A 518 -7.66 -9.10 -31.12
C ASP A 518 -6.97 -9.47 -32.45
N LEU A 519 -7.62 -9.14 -33.58
CA LEU A 519 -7.09 -9.35 -34.93
C LEU A 519 -5.92 -8.42 -35.27
N ASN A 520 -5.99 -7.15 -34.84
CA ASN A 520 -5.01 -6.11 -35.17
C ASN A 520 -4.64 -5.29 -33.91
N PRO A 521 -4.06 -5.94 -32.88
CA PRO A 521 -3.74 -5.27 -31.62
C PRO A 521 -2.75 -4.13 -31.83
N ALA A 522 -2.95 -3.04 -31.08
CA ALA A 522 -1.99 -1.95 -31.02
C ALA A 522 -0.66 -2.44 -30.39
N ARG A 523 0.47 -1.94 -30.89
CA ARG A 523 1.81 -2.31 -30.40
C ARG A 523 2.68 -1.06 -30.20
N PRO A 524 2.30 -0.14 -29.28
CA PRO A 524 3.10 1.04 -28.96
C PRO A 524 4.51 0.61 -28.53
N GLU A 525 5.54 1.34 -28.97
CA GLU A 525 6.96 1.00 -28.76
C GLU A 525 7.33 -0.47 -29.03
N GLY A 526 6.62 -1.12 -29.95
CA GLY A 526 6.82 -2.52 -30.34
C GLY A 526 6.37 -3.55 -29.30
N MET A 527 5.58 -3.18 -28.29
CA MET A 527 5.11 -4.08 -27.23
C MET A 527 4.45 -5.36 -27.78
N GLU A 528 4.68 -6.49 -27.09
CA GLU A 528 3.91 -7.70 -27.33
C GLU A 528 2.49 -7.53 -26.75
N PHE A 529 1.47 -7.67 -27.58
CA PHE A 529 0.12 -7.96 -27.11
C PHE A 529 -0.02 -9.47 -26.86
N VAL A 530 -0.38 -9.82 -25.63
CA VAL A 530 -0.70 -11.20 -25.24
C VAL A 530 -2.19 -11.45 -25.46
N GLN A 531 -2.48 -12.40 -26.36
CA GLN A 531 -3.85 -12.78 -26.73
C GLN A 531 -4.50 -13.56 -25.58
N MET A 532 -5.79 -13.34 -25.32
CA MET A 532 -6.56 -14.15 -24.37
C MET A 532 -7.86 -14.66 -24.98
N ILE A 533 -8.00 -15.99 -25.05
CA ILE A 533 -9.27 -16.67 -25.30
C ILE A 533 -10.00 -16.75 -23.96
N ARG A 534 -11.24 -16.30 -23.87
CA ARG A 534 -12.03 -16.39 -22.63
C ARG A 534 -12.80 -17.70 -22.57
N VAL A 535 -12.86 -18.30 -21.39
CA VAL A 535 -13.54 -19.57 -21.11
C VAL A 535 -14.85 -19.32 -20.39
N ARG A 536 -15.86 -20.17 -20.58
CA ARG A 536 -17.07 -20.18 -19.76
C ARG A 536 -17.74 -21.55 -19.74
N GLY A 537 -17.67 -22.23 -18.59
CA GLY A 537 -18.05 -23.65 -18.50
C GLY A 537 -17.35 -24.46 -19.60
N SER A 538 -18.08 -25.32 -20.30
CA SER A 538 -17.58 -26.09 -21.46
C SER A 538 -17.59 -25.31 -22.79
N SER A 539 -17.19 -24.03 -22.80
CA SER A 539 -17.13 -23.22 -24.04
C SER A 539 -16.05 -22.13 -23.98
N PHE A 540 -15.66 -21.59 -25.14
CA PHE A 540 -14.70 -20.49 -25.26
C PHE A 540 -15.07 -19.47 -26.34
N SER A 541 -14.54 -18.24 -26.20
CA SER A 541 -14.72 -17.15 -27.16
C SER A 541 -13.46 -16.29 -27.36
N PRO A 542 -13.22 -15.75 -28.58
CA PRO A 542 -13.95 -16.06 -29.83
C PRO A 542 -13.71 -17.50 -30.29
N SER A 543 -14.47 -17.97 -31.28
CA SER A 543 -14.38 -19.35 -31.79
C SER A 543 -14.82 -19.44 -33.27
N GLY A 544 -14.49 -20.55 -33.93
CA GLY A 544 -14.71 -20.71 -35.38
C GLY A 544 -13.88 -19.73 -36.23
N GLU A 545 -14.39 -19.40 -37.42
CA GLU A 545 -13.69 -18.60 -38.45
C GLU A 545 -13.09 -17.28 -37.94
N GLU A 546 -13.70 -16.64 -36.93
CA GLU A 546 -13.15 -15.44 -36.28
C GLU A 546 -11.81 -15.73 -35.60
N LEU A 547 -11.77 -16.73 -34.71
CA LEU A 547 -10.55 -17.11 -34.01
C LEU A 547 -9.50 -17.66 -35.00
N GLU A 548 -9.92 -18.48 -35.97
CA GLU A 548 -9.01 -19.02 -36.98
C GLU A 548 -8.30 -17.90 -37.77
N SER A 549 -9.03 -16.86 -38.16
CA SER A 549 -8.51 -15.66 -38.83
C SER A 549 -7.50 -14.91 -37.95
N ILE A 550 -7.79 -14.78 -36.65
CA ILE A 550 -6.90 -14.07 -35.70
C ILE A 550 -5.59 -14.83 -35.48
N ILE A 551 -5.64 -16.15 -35.35
CA ILE A 551 -4.46 -17.02 -35.24
C ILE A 551 -3.59 -16.92 -36.50
N GLN A 552 -4.19 -17.02 -37.69
CA GLN A 552 -3.48 -16.88 -38.97
C GLN A 552 -2.83 -15.50 -39.15
N THR A 553 -3.43 -14.46 -38.56
CA THR A 553 -2.93 -13.07 -38.67
C THR A 553 -1.85 -12.74 -37.63
N ASN A 554 -1.82 -13.44 -36.49
CA ASN A 554 -0.89 -13.17 -35.37
C ASN A 554 0.01 -14.40 -35.03
N PRO A 555 0.78 -14.95 -35.99
CA PRO A 555 1.60 -16.13 -35.76
C PRO A 555 2.73 -15.87 -34.74
N GLY A 556 3.09 -16.90 -33.98
CA GLY A 556 4.12 -16.86 -32.94
C GLY A 556 3.68 -16.23 -31.62
N SER A 557 2.48 -15.65 -31.52
CA SER A 557 1.98 -14.96 -30.33
C SER A 557 1.90 -15.86 -29.09
N LEU A 558 2.01 -15.26 -27.91
CA LEU A 558 1.56 -15.86 -26.65
C LEU A 558 0.03 -15.76 -26.51
N TRP A 559 -0.59 -16.89 -26.18
CA TRP A 559 -2.02 -17.07 -25.94
C TRP A 559 -2.26 -17.59 -24.53
N LEU A 560 -3.10 -16.89 -23.76
CA LEU A 560 -3.66 -17.34 -22.49
C LEU A 560 -5.03 -17.96 -22.76
N ILE A 561 -5.27 -19.20 -22.35
CA ILE A 561 -6.60 -19.84 -22.44
C ILE A 561 -7.32 -19.67 -21.11
N GLY A 562 -8.07 -18.58 -20.97
CA GLY A 562 -8.94 -18.25 -19.84
C GLY A 562 -8.35 -17.26 -18.82
N ASN A 563 -9.24 -16.67 -18.03
CA ASN A 563 -8.95 -15.79 -16.90
C ASN A 563 -9.67 -16.25 -15.63
N GLU A 564 -8.92 -16.59 -14.58
CA GLU A 564 -9.47 -17.01 -13.28
C GLU A 564 -10.68 -17.97 -13.38
N PRO A 565 -10.56 -19.13 -14.07
CA PRO A 565 -11.64 -20.12 -14.14
C PRO A 565 -11.99 -20.67 -12.75
N ASP A 566 -11.06 -20.56 -11.80
CA ASP A 566 -11.19 -20.81 -10.37
C ASP A 566 -12.02 -19.74 -9.61
N VAL A 567 -12.57 -18.72 -10.28
CA VAL A 567 -13.32 -17.63 -9.66
C VAL A 567 -14.74 -17.52 -10.23
N VAL A 568 -15.74 -17.55 -9.35
CA VAL A 568 -17.16 -17.77 -9.72
C VAL A 568 -17.84 -16.61 -10.47
N TRP A 569 -17.17 -15.46 -10.59
CA TRP A 569 -17.62 -14.26 -11.31
C TRP A 569 -16.71 -13.87 -12.49
N GLN A 570 -15.67 -14.65 -12.74
CA GLN A 570 -14.76 -14.56 -13.89
C GLN A 570 -15.17 -15.61 -14.94
N ASP A 571 -14.23 -16.38 -15.49
CA ASP A 571 -14.51 -17.44 -16.48
C ASP A 571 -15.29 -18.62 -15.87
N ASN A 572 -15.20 -18.83 -14.55
CA ASN A 572 -16.07 -19.69 -13.75
C ASN A 572 -16.32 -21.08 -14.39
N ALA A 573 -15.30 -21.94 -14.35
CA ALA A 573 -15.35 -23.30 -14.87
C ALA A 573 -14.92 -24.31 -13.79
N THR A 574 -15.57 -25.48 -13.75
CA THR A 574 -15.06 -26.60 -12.95
C THR A 574 -13.79 -27.19 -13.59
N PRO A 575 -12.93 -27.91 -12.82
CA PRO A 575 -11.69 -28.48 -13.36
C PRO A 575 -11.87 -29.34 -14.62
N SER A 576 -12.97 -30.08 -14.73
CA SER A 576 -13.25 -30.96 -15.87
C SER A 576 -13.74 -30.18 -17.10
N GLU A 577 -14.56 -29.14 -16.90
CA GLU A 577 -14.97 -28.24 -17.99
C GLU A 577 -13.77 -27.46 -18.55
N TYR A 578 -12.92 -26.94 -17.66
CA TYR A 578 -11.72 -26.21 -18.06
C TYR A 578 -10.74 -27.13 -18.81
N ALA A 579 -10.52 -28.38 -18.34
CA ALA A 579 -9.67 -29.34 -19.04
C ALA A 579 -10.16 -29.64 -20.48
N GLN A 580 -11.48 -29.74 -20.69
CA GLN A 580 -12.07 -29.94 -22.02
C GLN A 580 -11.86 -28.73 -22.94
N VAL A 581 -12.22 -27.54 -22.45
CA VAL A 581 -12.06 -26.29 -23.22
C VAL A 581 -10.58 -26.00 -23.54
N TYR A 582 -9.68 -26.26 -22.59
CA TYR A 582 -8.25 -26.12 -22.83
C TYR A 582 -7.78 -27.04 -23.97
N HIS A 583 -8.19 -28.31 -23.96
CA HIS A 583 -7.82 -29.25 -25.03
C HIS A 583 -8.29 -28.78 -26.41
N GLU A 584 -9.54 -28.32 -26.52
CA GLU A 584 -10.11 -27.85 -27.78
C GLU A 584 -9.39 -26.59 -28.29
N ALA A 585 -9.26 -25.56 -27.45
CA ALA A 585 -8.63 -24.29 -27.82
C ALA A 585 -7.12 -24.45 -28.10
N HIS A 586 -6.38 -25.21 -27.27
CA HIS A 586 -4.97 -25.52 -27.51
C HIS A 586 -4.78 -26.29 -28.83
N SER A 587 -5.62 -27.31 -29.09
CA SER A 587 -5.50 -28.12 -30.31
C SER A 587 -5.80 -27.30 -31.56
N LEU A 588 -6.82 -26.42 -31.52
CA LEU A 588 -7.11 -25.49 -32.60
C LEU A 588 -5.91 -24.55 -32.86
N LEU A 589 -5.40 -23.90 -31.80
CA LEU A 589 -4.21 -23.02 -31.87
C LEU A 589 -3.02 -23.72 -32.54
N LYS A 590 -2.63 -24.90 -32.04
CA LYS A 590 -1.48 -25.66 -32.57
C LYS A 590 -1.71 -26.24 -33.96
N SER A 591 -2.96 -26.46 -34.37
CA SER A 591 -3.28 -26.95 -35.73
C SER A 591 -3.12 -25.88 -36.81
N ILE A 592 -3.30 -24.60 -36.46
CA ILE A 592 -3.23 -23.46 -37.37
C ILE A 592 -1.86 -22.79 -37.30
N ASP A 593 -1.36 -22.55 -36.09
CA ASP A 593 0.00 -22.05 -35.85
C ASP A 593 0.75 -22.93 -34.84
N PRO A 594 1.57 -23.89 -35.31
CA PRO A 594 2.47 -24.67 -34.47
C PRO A 594 3.54 -23.85 -33.74
N THR A 595 3.76 -22.57 -34.11
CA THR A 595 4.81 -21.70 -33.53
C THR A 595 4.34 -20.88 -32.33
N CYS A 596 3.02 -20.65 -32.19
CA CYS A 596 2.44 -19.93 -31.05
C CYS A 596 2.84 -20.52 -29.70
N LYS A 597 2.81 -19.69 -28.66
CA LYS A 597 2.99 -20.11 -27.27
C LYS A 597 1.65 -20.17 -26.56
N VAL A 598 1.34 -21.29 -25.91
CA VAL A 598 0.07 -21.48 -25.20
C VAL A 598 0.32 -21.62 -23.72
N ALA A 599 -0.38 -20.81 -22.94
CA ALA A 599 -0.41 -20.82 -21.49
C ALA A 599 -1.79 -21.25 -20.97
N ILE A 600 -1.77 -21.85 -19.79
CA ILE A 600 -2.97 -22.06 -18.98
C ILE A 600 -3.53 -20.72 -18.49
N ALA A 601 -4.79 -20.70 -18.05
CA ALA A 601 -5.37 -19.55 -17.36
C ALA A 601 -4.56 -19.21 -16.10
N GLY A 602 -4.46 -17.92 -15.77
CA GLY A 602 -4.03 -17.54 -14.44
C GLY A 602 -5.09 -17.98 -13.42
N VAL A 603 -4.71 -18.84 -12.48
CA VAL A 603 -5.46 -18.99 -11.23
C VAL A 603 -5.22 -17.77 -10.36
N SER A 604 -6.27 -17.25 -9.73
CA SER A 604 -6.28 -15.96 -9.03
C SER A 604 -5.15 -15.75 -8.00
N GLN A 605 -4.66 -16.84 -7.41
CA GLN A 605 -3.58 -16.85 -6.43
C GLN A 605 -3.04 -18.28 -6.25
N ILE A 606 -1.86 -18.45 -5.66
CA ILE A 606 -1.20 -19.74 -5.42
C ILE A 606 -1.33 -20.17 -3.94
N THR A 607 -2.56 -20.39 -3.50
CA THR A 607 -2.84 -21.08 -2.22
C THR A 607 -2.82 -22.60 -2.40
N PRO A 608 -2.76 -23.38 -1.29
CA PRO A 608 -3.01 -24.82 -1.35
C PRO A 608 -4.36 -25.20 -1.97
N LEU A 609 -5.38 -24.33 -1.88
CA LEU A 609 -6.70 -24.55 -2.47
C LEU A 609 -6.66 -24.40 -4.01
N ARG A 610 -6.03 -23.34 -4.53
CA ARG A 610 -5.91 -23.14 -5.99
C ARG A 610 -4.92 -24.12 -6.63
N LEU A 611 -3.88 -24.55 -5.91
CA LEU A 611 -3.04 -25.67 -6.32
C LEU A 611 -3.81 -26.99 -6.40
N GLN A 612 -4.74 -27.25 -5.46
CA GLN A 612 -5.63 -28.42 -5.54
C GLN A 612 -6.60 -28.32 -6.73
N TYR A 613 -7.13 -27.14 -7.03
CA TYR A 613 -7.96 -26.91 -8.22
C TYR A 613 -7.18 -27.20 -9.52
N LEU A 614 -5.92 -26.76 -9.61
CA LEU A 614 -5.03 -27.09 -10.72
C LEU A 614 -4.75 -28.60 -10.81
N ASP A 615 -4.47 -29.28 -9.69
CA ASP A 615 -4.30 -30.74 -9.69
C ASP A 615 -5.56 -31.47 -10.19
N MET A 616 -6.76 -30.98 -9.84
CA MET A 616 -8.01 -31.51 -10.39
C MET A 616 -8.18 -31.24 -11.90
N ILE A 617 -7.57 -30.18 -12.46
CA ILE A 617 -7.50 -29.96 -13.92
C ILE A 617 -6.55 -30.99 -14.55
N LEU A 618 -5.38 -31.22 -13.94
CA LEU A 618 -4.41 -32.21 -14.43
C LEU A 618 -5.00 -33.62 -14.45
N ASP A 619 -5.61 -34.05 -13.35
CA ASP A 619 -6.29 -35.33 -13.24
C ASP A 619 -7.41 -35.45 -14.29
N SER A 620 -8.23 -34.40 -14.45
CA SER A 620 -9.30 -34.37 -15.46
C SER A 620 -8.77 -34.48 -16.89
N TYR A 621 -7.68 -33.77 -17.23
CA TYR A 621 -7.08 -33.82 -18.56
C TYR A 621 -6.42 -35.20 -18.81
N GLN A 622 -5.76 -35.76 -17.81
CA GLN A 622 -5.12 -37.07 -17.86
C GLN A 622 -6.14 -38.23 -17.99
N ASP A 623 -7.32 -38.12 -17.35
CA ASP A 623 -8.43 -39.08 -17.50
C ASP A 623 -9.13 -38.97 -18.86
N LEU A 624 -9.27 -37.75 -19.40
CA LEU A 624 -9.96 -37.51 -20.68
C LEU A 624 -9.09 -37.81 -21.91
N TYR A 625 -7.81 -37.45 -21.88
CA TYR A 625 -6.93 -37.41 -23.05
C TYR A 625 -5.72 -38.35 -22.95
N GLY A 626 -5.46 -38.95 -21.78
CA GLY A 626 -4.40 -39.94 -21.60
C GLY A 626 -2.98 -39.38 -21.45
N GLU A 627 -2.81 -38.05 -21.40
CA GLU A 627 -1.52 -37.36 -21.27
C GLU A 627 -1.57 -36.20 -20.25
N MET A 628 -0.42 -35.62 -19.94
CA MET A 628 -0.30 -34.38 -19.15
C MET A 628 -0.71 -33.16 -20.00
N ILE A 629 -1.38 -32.17 -19.38
CA ILE A 629 -1.85 -30.96 -20.08
C ILE A 629 -0.71 -30.24 -20.83
N PRO A 630 -0.82 -30.01 -22.15
CA PRO A 630 0.26 -29.46 -22.97
C PRO A 630 0.36 -27.93 -22.84
N VAL A 631 1.29 -27.47 -22.01
CA VAL A 631 1.55 -26.05 -21.75
C VAL A 631 2.94 -25.66 -22.26
N ASP A 632 3.11 -24.53 -22.97
CA ASP A 632 4.43 -23.93 -23.26
C ASP A 632 4.94 -23.06 -22.10
N VAL A 633 4.04 -22.28 -21.51
CA VAL A 633 4.32 -21.24 -20.51
C VAL A 633 3.33 -21.38 -19.36
N TRP A 634 3.81 -21.55 -18.13
CA TRP A 634 2.90 -21.55 -16.99
C TRP A 634 2.53 -20.12 -16.60
N ASN A 635 1.28 -19.95 -16.17
CA ASN A 635 0.71 -18.67 -15.79
C ASN A 635 -0.05 -18.80 -14.47
N VAL A 636 -0.02 -17.74 -13.67
CA VAL A 636 -0.72 -17.56 -12.40
C VAL A 636 -1.04 -16.09 -12.21
N HIS A 637 -1.98 -15.76 -11.33
CA HIS A 637 -2.10 -14.41 -10.78
C HIS A 637 -1.47 -14.35 -9.39
N GLY A 638 -1.08 -13.15 -8.97
CA GLY A 638 -0.29 -12.90 -7.76
C GLY A 638 -1.07 -12.28 -6.59
N PHE A 639 -2.40 -12.36 -6.59
CA PHE A 639 -3.20 -11.72 -5.54
C PHE A 639 -3.07 -12.42 -4.17
N ILE A 640 -3.43 -11.70 -3.10
CA ILE A 640 -3.40 -12.18 -1.72
C ILE A 640 -4.78 -11.99 -1.10
N LEU A 641 -5.76 -12.77 -1.57
CA LEU A 641 -7.19 -12.61 -1.27
C LEU A 641 -7.74 -13.74 -0.39
N ARG A 642 -8.71 -13.41 0.47
CA ARG A 642 -9.40 -14.35 1.36
C ARG A 642 -10.18 -15.43 0.60
N GLU A 643 -9.99 -16.69 1.00
CA GLU A 643 -10.73 -17.84 0.46
C GLU A 643 -11.84 -18.28 1.41
N GLU A 644 -13.02 -17.67 1.29
CA GLU A 644 -14.20 -18.02 2.10
C GLU A 644 -15.49 -17.88 1.30
N ARG A 645 -16.32 -18.93 1.28
CA ARG A 645 -17.50 -19.04 0.42
C ARG A 645 -18.57 -17.99 0.77
N GLY A 646 -18.95 -17.18 -0.22
CA GLY A 646 -19.95 -16.12 -0.08
C GLY A 646 -19.52 -14.95 0.80
N SER A 647 -18.24 -14.85 1.13
CA SER A 647 -17.64 -13.78 1.93
C SER A 647 -17.11 -12.65 1.04
N TRP A 648 -16.20 -11.83 1.57
CA TRP A 648 -15.32 -10.97 0.77
C TRP A 648 -14.05 -11.73 0.37
N GLY A 649 -13.35 -11.28 -0.67
CA GLY A 649 -12.17 -11.95 -1.23
C GLY A 649 -12.50 -12.71 -2.52
N VAL A 650 -11.96 -13.93 -2.66
CA VAL A 650 -11.91 -14.66 -3.95
C VAL A 650 -12.77 -15.94 -3.99
N ASP A 651 -13.59 -16.16 -2.96
CA ASP A 651 -14.45 -17.35 -2.74
C ASP A 651 -13.66 -18.68 -2.81
N ILE A 652 -14.36 -19.79 -3.09
CA ILE A 652 -13.83 -21.14 -3.26
C ILE A 652 -14.08 -21.59 -4.72
N PRO A 653 -13.12 -22.24 -5.40
CA PRO A 653 -13.25 -22.55 -6.81
C PRO A 653 -14.48 -23.38 -7.21
N PRO A 654 -14.98 -23.22 -8.46
CA PRO A 654 -16.08 -24.02 -8.98
C PRO A 654 -15.75 -25.51 -8.92
N GLY A 655 -16.74 -26.33 -8.55
CA GLY A 655 -16.59 -27.78 -8.43
C GLY A 655 -15.93 -28.26 -7.12
N MET A 656 -15.35 -27.37 -6.31
CA MET A 656 -14.81 -27.73 -4.99
C MET A 656 -15.88 -27.65 -3.89
N SER A 657 -15.88 -28.64 -2.99
CA SER A 657 -16.88 -28.82 -1.92
C SER A 657 -16.49 -28.24 -0.55
N LEU A 658 -15.34 -27.56 -0.48
CA LEU A 658 -14.90 -26.82 0.72
C LEU A 658 -15.68 -25.50 0.86
N ASP A 659 -15.69 -24.92 2.06
CA ASP A 659 -16.27 -23.59 2.33
C ASP A 659 -15.22 -22.53 2.69
N GLN A 660 -13.99 -22.95 3.02
CA GLN A 660 -12.87 -22.09 3.42
C GLN A 660 -11.54 -22.66 2.89
N GLY A 661 -10.62 -21.78 2.51
CA GLY A 661 -9.22 -22.07 2.16
C GLY A 661 -8.26 -21.30 3.09
N ARG A 662 -7.32 -20.54 2.52
CA ARG A 662 -6.51 -19.56 3.28
C ARG A 662 -7.38 -18.36 3.66
N LEU A 663 -7.65 -18.21 4.95
CA LEU A 663 -8.31 -17.03 5.49
C LEU A 663 -7.27 -15.93 5.71
N LEU A 664 -7.33 -14.91 4.84
CA LEU A 664 -6.53 -13.69 4.89
C LEU A 664 -7.42 -12.53 5.35
N GLU A 665 -6.80 -11.49 5.90
CA GLU A 665 -7.46 -10.25 6.35
C GLU A 665 -7.00 -9.04 5.52
N MET A 666 -7.59 -7.86 5.73
CA MET A 666 -7.35 -6.70 4.85
C MET A 666 -5.88 -6.27 4.80
N ASP A 667 -5.16 -6.33 5.92
CA ASP A 667 -3.74 -5.94 5.98
C ASP A 667 -2.76 -6.96 5.36
N ASP A 668 -3.24 -8.09 4.82
CA ASP A 668 -2.37 -9.09 4.16
C ASP A 668 -2.09 -8.79 2.67
N HIS A 669 -2.78 -7.85 2.03
CA HIS A 669 -2.85 -7.79 0.55
C HIS A 669 -1.53 -7.38 -0.13
N ASP A 670 -0.66 -6.69 0.59
CA ASP A 670 0.71 -6.28 0.21
C ASP A 670 1.80 -7.15 0.87
N ASN A 671 1.42 -8.21 1.59
CA ASN A 671 2.34 -8.98 2.43
C ASN A 671 3.36 -9.77 1.58
N MET A 672 4.54 -9.20 1.42
CA MET A 672 5.61 -9.74 0.58
C MET A 672 6.06 -11.15 0.98
N ASP A 673 5.98 -11.56 2.25
CA ASP A 673 6.33 -12.93 2.64
C ASP A 673 5.27 -13.94 2.18
N ILE A 674 3.99 -13.56 2.15
CA ILE A 674 2.93 -14.35 1.54
C ILE A 674 3.10 -14.41 0.02
N PHE A 675 3.44 -13.29 -0.62
CA PHE A 675 3.74 -13.23 -2.07
C PHE A 675 4.91 -14.16 -2.47
N ARG A 676 6.01 -14.10 -1.70
CA ARG A 676 7.18 -14.97 -1.86
C ARG A 676 6.80 -16.45 -1.65
N GLU A 677 6.02 -16.76 -0.61
CA GLU A 677 5.51 -18.11 -0.33
C GLU A 677 4.74 -18.68 -1.53
N GLN A 678 3.80 -17.92 -2.09
CA GLN A 678 2.97 -18.31 -3.24
C GLN A 678 3.81 -18.68 -4.48
N ILE A 679 4.73 -17.81 -4.89
CA ILE A 679 5.59 -18.04 -6.07
C ILE A 679 6.52 -19.25 -5.87
N VAL A 680 7.09 -19.42 -4.66
CA VAL A 680 7.93 -20.57 -4.32
C VAL A 680 7.10 -21.87 -4.25
N ALA A 681 5.85 -21.82 -3.78
CA ALA A 681 4.93 -22.95 -3.80
C ALA A 681 4.62 -23.38 -5.24
N PHE A 682 4.36 -22.44 -6.16
CA PHE A 682 4.13 -22.77 -7.57
C PHE A 682 5.35 -23.43 -8.21
N ARG A 683 6.56 -22.91 -7.97
CA ARG A 683 7.78 -23.49 -8.54
C ARG A 683 8.14 -24.86 -7.98
N ARG A 684 7.74 -25.18 -6.74
CA ARG A 684 7.78 -26.56 -6.21
C ARG A 684 6.76 -27.44 -6.95
N TRP A 685 5.50 -27.01 -7.04
CA TRP A 685 4.43 -27.72 -7.73
C TRP A 685 4.79 -28.05 -9.19
N MET A 686 5.36 -27.09 -9.94
CA MET A 686 5.90 -27.32 -11.29
C MET A 686 7.02 -28.38 -11.29
N LYS A 687 8.05 -28.20 -10.44
CA LYS A 687 9.20 -29.12 -10.38
C LYS A 687 8.79 -30.55 -10.10
N ASP A 688 7.86 -30.75 -9.17
CA ASP A 688 7.38 -32.08 -8.75
C ASP A 688 6.59 -32.79 -9.87
N ARG A 689 6.12 -32.04 -10.88
CA ARG A 689 5.50 -32.52 -12.12
C ARG A 689 6.47 -32.55 -13.33
N GLY A 690 7.76 -32.26 -13.13
CA GLY A 690 8.77 -32.17 -14.18
C GLY A 690 8.80 -30.85 -14.97
N GLU A 691 7.87 -29.94 -14.68
CA GLU A 691 7.60 -28.71 -15.43
C GLU A 691 8.59 -27.55 -15.16
N ARG A 692 9.61 -27.78 -14.32
CA ARG A 692 10.64 -26.78 -13.98
C ARG A 692 11.33 -26.15 -15.22
N THR A 693 11.45 -26.90 -16.32
CA THR A 693 12.09 -26.44 -17.56
C THR A 693 11.17 -25.62 -18.47
N LYS A 694 10.08 -25.04 -17.92
CA LYS A 694 9.23 -24.06 -18.61
C LYS A 694 9.22 -22.71 -17.89
N PRO A 695 9.04 -21.61 -18.63
CA PRO A 695 8.88 -20.28 -18.04
C PRO A 695 7.62 -20.19 -17.18
N LEU A 696 7.66 -19.33 -16.16
CA LEU A 696 6.50 -18.91 -15.37
C LEU A 696 6.28 -17.42 -15.59
N ILE A 697 5.06 -17.02 -15.91
CA ILE A 697 4.62 -15.62 -15.94
C ILE A 697 3.56 -15.37 -14.87
N VAL A 698 3.41 -14.11 -14.47
CA VAL A 698 2.33 -13.66 -13.59
C VAL A 698 1.46 -12.66 -14.38
N SER A 699 0.34 -13.08 -14.98
CA SER A 699 -0.42 -12.22 -15.91
C SER A 699 -1.27 -11.14 -15.26
N GLU A 700 -1.50 -11.21 -13.95
CA GLU A 700 -2.28 -10.22 -13.20
C GLU A 700 -1.85 -10.26 -11.73
N TYR A 701 -1.49 -9.10 -11.15
CA TYR A 701 -1.36 -8.92 -9.71
C TYR A 701 -1.37 -7.42 -9.37
N GLY A 702 -1.63 -7.09 -8.10
CA GLY A 702 -1.65 -5.72 -7.60
C GLY A 702 -2.50 -5.62 -6.33
N ILE A 703 -2.77 -4.39 -5.89
CA ILE A 703 -3.64 -4.11 -4.75
C ILE A 703 -5.06 -3.79 -5.25
N LEU A 704 -6.04 -4.64 -4.90
CA LEU A 704 -7.46 -4.43 -5.22
C LEU A 704 -8.24 -3.72 -4.10
N MET A 705 -7.61 -3.43 -2.96
CA MET A 705 -8.26 -2.74 -1.83
C MET A 705 -8.16 -1.21 -2.00
N PRO A 706 -9.24 -0.44 -1.80
CA PRO A 706 -9.20 1.01 -1.92
C PRO A 706 -8.40 1.65 -0.77
N GLU A 707 -7.97 2.90 -0.96
CA GLU A 707 -7.21 3.69 0.01
C GLU A 707 -7.86 3.75 1.40
N ASP A 708 -9.18 3.95 1.47
CA ASP A 708 -10.02 3.90 2.68
C ASP A 708 -9.87 2.61 3.52
N TYR A 709 -9.33 1.54 2.94
CA TYR A 709 -9.10 0.24 3.58
C TYR A 709 -7.64 0.06 4.06
N GLY A 710 -6.83 1.13 4.02
CA GLY A 710 -5.45 1.15 4.50
C GLY A 710 -4.39 0.98 3.42
N PHE A 711 -4.71 1.35 2.16
CA PHE A 711 -3.82 1.20 1.00
C PHE A 711 -3.62 2.54 0.25
N PRO A 712 -2.97 3.54 0.89
CA PRO A 712 -2.60 4.78 0.23
C PRO A 712 -1.49 4.56 -0.80
N TYR A 713 -1.19 5.59 -1.60
CA TYR A 713 -0.23 5.56 -2.70
C TYR A 713 1.11 4.90 -2.31
N GLU A 714 1.68 5.28 -1.17
CA GLU A 714 3.01 4.86 -0.71
C GLU A 714 3.04 3.34 -0.49
N ARG A 715 2.09 2.80 0.29
CA ARG A 715 1.96 1.34 0.54
C ARG A 715 1.82 0.53 -0.76
N VAL A 716 1.21 1.11 -1.79
CA VAL A 716 1.00 0.49 -3.11
C VAL A 716 2.26 0.58 -3.98
N ARG A 717 2.95 1.73 -3.97
CA ARG A 717 4.28 1.96 -4.58
C ARG A 717 5.29 0.98 -4.01
N ASP A 718 5.38 0.88 -2.70
CA ASP A 718 6.38 0.07 -1.99
C ASP A 718 6.16 -1.43 -2.27
N PHE A 719 4.89 -1.88 -2.35
CA PHE A 719 4.57 -3.23 -2.81
C PHE A 719 4.91 -3.45 -4.29
N MET A 720 4.66 -2.48 -5.17
CA MET A 720 5.04 -2.56 -6.58
C MET A 720 6.57 -2.69 -6.73
N TYR A 721 7.34 -1.85 -6.05
CA TYR A 721 8.81 -1.93 -6.04
C TYR A 721 9.30 -3.24 -5.44
N ALA A 722 8.81 -3.66 -4.27
CA ALA A 722 9.24 -4.90 -3.61
C ALA A 722 8.90 -6.17 -4.43
N THR A 723 7.81 -6.16 -5.20
CA THR A 723 7.46 -7.27 -6.11
C THR A 723 8.31 -7.25 -7.38
N PHE A 724 8.58 -6.08 -7.97
CA PHE A 724 9.51 -5.94 -9.09
C PHE A 724 10.93 -6.39 -8.71
N ASP A 725 11.45 -5.93 -7.57
CA ASP A 725 12.72 -6.35 -6.95
C ASP A 725 12.79 -7.87 -6.83
N TYR A 726 11.73 -8.48 -6.27
CA TYR A 726 11.65 -9.91 -6.09
C TYR A 726 11.66 -10.66 -7.43
N PHE A 727 10.84 -10.25 -8.41
CA PHE A 727 10.85 -10.91 -9.71
C PHE A 727 12.17 -10.70 -10.49
N MET A 728 12.78 -9.52 -10.38
CA MET A 728 14.06 -9.16 -11.01
C MET A 728 15.27 -9.84 -10.39
N ARG A 729 15.18 -10.39 -9.17
CA ARG A 729 16.36 -10.92 -8.44
C ARG A 729 16.19 -12.36 -7.92
N ALA A 730 14.97 -12.85 -7.71
CA ALA A 730 14.75 -14.17 -7.12
C ALA A 730 15.15 -15.32 -8.05
N THR A 731 16.11 -16.13 -7.59
CA THR A 731 16.63 -17.32 -8.28
C THR A 731 16.73 -18.51 -7.32
N ASP A 732 16.57 -19.74 -7.85
CA ASP A 732 16.80 -20.97 -7.08
C ASP A 732 17.33 -22.08 -8.01
N LEU A 733 18.54 -22.57 -7.73
CA LEU A 733 19.24 -23.60 -8.54
C LEU A 733 18.50 -24.94 -8.65
N SER A 734 17.47 -25.16 -7.83
CA SER A 734 16.67 -26.36 -7.74
C SER A 734 15.21 -26.18 -8.19
N LEU A 735 14.66 -24.96 -8.15
CA LEU A 735 13.25 -24.64 -8.45
C LEU A 735 13.06 -23.77 -9.70
N GLY A 736 13.95 -22.78 -9.94
CA GLY A 736 13.80 -21.78 -11.00
C GLY A 736 14.21 -22.26 -12.38
N TYR A 737 13.83 -21.52 -13.43
CA TYR A 737 13.94 -21.95 -14.83
C TYR A 737 15.40 -21.87 -15.35
N PRO A 738 16.08 -22.99 -15.67
CA PRO A 738 17.53 -22.97 -15.93
C PRO A 738 17.98 -22.16 -17.15
N ALA A 739 17.12 -22.01 -18.17
CA ALA A 739 17.43 -21.25 -19.38
C ALA A 739 17.38 -19.72 -19.16
N ASP A 740 16.72 -19.26 -18.09
CA ASP A 740 16.63 -17.85 -17.70
C ASP A 740 17.30 -17.66 -16.33
N GLY A 741 18.58 -18.02 -16.23
CA GLY A 741 19.40 -17.81 -15.02
C GLY A 741 18.99 -18.59 -13.76
N ASN A 742 18.01 -19.50 -13.84
CA ASN A 742 17.27 -20.06 -12.69
C ASN A 742 16.37 -19.05 -11.96
N ARG A 743 15.88 -18.00 -12.66
CA ARG A 743 14.88 -17.06 -12.11
C ARG A 743 13.55 -17.76 -11.78
N LEU A 744 12.90 -17.30 -10.71
CA LEU A 744 11.61 -17.83 -10.27
C LEU A 744 10.44 -17.34 -11.13
N VAL A 745 10.49 -16.14 -11.70
CA VAL A 745 9.50 -15.62 -12.65
C VAL A 745 10.24 -15.06 -13.87
N GLN A 746 9.64 -15.18 -15.05
CA GLN A 746 10.20 -14.68 -16.31
C GLN A 746 9.64 -13.30 -16.66
N ARG A 747 8.32 -13.12 -16.52
CA ARG A 747 7.57 -11.90 -16.90
C ARG A 747 6.39 -11.70 -15.96
N TRP A 748 5.97 -10.47 -15.74
CA TRP A 748 4.83 -10.12 -14.87
C TRP A 748 4.05 -8.93 -15.43
N ALA A 749 2.75 -8.87 -15.14
CA ALA A 749 1.90 -7.75 -15.51
C ALA A 749 1.16 -7.17 -14.29
N TRP A 750 1.35 -5.86 -14.08
CA TRP A 750 0.69 -5.11 -13.01
C TRP A 750 -0.76 -4.78 -13.37
N TYR A 751 -1.66 -4.91 -12.40
CA TYR A 751 -3.06 -4.45 -12.48
C TYR A 751 -3.19 -3.05 -11.84
N SER A 752 -3.41 -1.98 -12.60
CA SER A 752 -3.60 -1.92 -14.06
C SER A 752 -3.24 -0.53 -14.62
N VAL A 753 -3.28 -0.37 -15.94
CA VAL A 753 -3.22 0.95 -16.58
C VAL A 753 -4.34 1.86 -16.06
N SER A 754 -5.60 1.39 -16.00
CA SER A 754 -6.69 2.14 -15.37
C SER A 754 -7.94 1.30 -15.20
N ASP A 755 -8.55 1.33 -14.01
CA ASP A 755 -9.86 0.78 -13.65
C ASP A 755 -10.62 1.78 -12.76
N THR A 756 -11.95 1.82 -12.85
CA THR A 756 -12.84 2.58 -11.95
C THR A 756 -13.32 1.77 -10.74
N THR A 757 -13.11 0.45 -10.76
CA THR A 757 -13.53 -0.51 -9.72
C THR A 757 -12.40 -0.74 -8.73
N TYR A 758 -11.19 -1.03 -9.24
CA TYR A 758 -9.98 -1.28 -8.47
C TYR A 758 -8.92 -0.21 -8.74
N ALA A 759 -9.33 1.04 -8.53
CA ALA A 759 -8.56 2.22 -8.91
C ALA A 759 -7.20 2.39 -8.20
N THR A 760 -6.98 1.69 -7.08
CA THR A 760 -5.75 1.72 -6.28
C THR A 760 -4.50 1.40 -7.09
N GLY A 761 -4.58 0.42 -8.00
CA GLY A 761 -3.46 0.01 -8.84
C GLY A 761 -3.27 0.82 -10.11
N ASN A 762 -3.99 1.93 -10.30
CA ASN A 762 -4.01 2.68 -11.56
C ASN A 762 -2.68 3.40 -11.85
N LEU A 763 -2.04 3.03 -12.97
CA LEU A 763 -0.90 3.76 -13.53
C LEU A 763 -1.32 5.03 -14.29
N PHE A 764 -2.57 5.12 -14.73
CA PHE A 764 -3.18 6.26 -15.40
C PHE A 764 -4.59 6.54 -14.89
N ASP A 765 -4.98 7.81 -14.82
CA ASP A 765 -6.32 8.24 -14.46
C ASP A 765 -7.33 7.90 -15.58
N PRO A 766 -8.43 7.16 -15.31
CA PRO A 766 -9.36 6.69 -16.35
C PRO A 766 -10.17 7.80 -17.03
N ASP A 767 -10.30 8.99 -16.44
CA ASP A 767 -11.08 10.10 -16.98
C ASP A 767 -10.24 11.08 -17.83
N SER A 768 -9.06 11.48 -17.37
CA SER A 768 -8.15 12.36 -18.11
C SER A 768 -7.22 11.61 -19.08
N GLY A 769 -6.85 10.35 -18.75
CA GLY A 769 -5.79 9.61 -19.44
C GLY A 769 -4.37 10.06 -19.08
N LEU A 770 -4.20 10.92 -18.08
CA LEU A 770 -2.89 11.34 -17.55
C LEU A 770 -2.29 10.26 -16.65
N ILE A 771 -0.96 10.23 -16.57
CA ILE A 771 -0.21 9.30 -15.70
C ILE A 771 -0.42 9.67 -14.22
N THR A 772 -0.54 8.67 -13.35
CA THR A 772 -0.65 8.86 -11.88
C THR A 772 0.75 8.88 -11.24
N PRO A 773 0.88 9.25 -9.95
CA PRO A 773 2.11 9.03 -9.19
C PRO A 773 2.59 7.56 -9.24
N LEU A 774 1.68 6.59 -9.20
CA LEU A 774 2.02 5.17 -9.34
C LEU A 774 2.50 4.81 -10.76
N GLY A 775 1.95 5.45 -11.80
CA GLY A 775 2.45 5.33 -13.16
C GLY A 775 3.84 5.92 -13.34
N LEU A 776 4.12 7.07 -12.70
CA LEU A 776 5.44 7.68 -12.66
C LEU A 776 6.42 6.73 -11.96
N ALA A 777 6.11 6.25 -10.75
CA ALA A 777 6.91 5.27 -10.02
C ALA A 777 7.21 4.01 -10.85
N TYR A 778 6.23 3.47 -11.58
CA TYR A 778 6.46 2.35 -12.51
C TYR A 778 7.49 2.72 -13.59
N GLY A 779 7.32 3.86 -14.25
CA GLY A 779 8.23 4.36 -15.30
C GLY A 779 9.63 4.71 -14.79
N SER A 780 9.73 5.19 -13.56
CA SER A 780 10.96 5.41 -12.79
C SER A 780 11.71 4.10 -12.54
N TYR A 781 11.05 3.10 -11.96
CA TYR A 781 11.66 1.79 -11.70
C TYR A 781 12.09 1.09 -13.00
N THR A 782 11.27 1.13 -14.06
CA THR A 782 11.65 0.59 -15.37
C THR A 782 12.61 1.50 -16.16
N SER A 783 13.01 2.64 -15.59
CA SER A 783 14.04 3.52 -16.14
C SER A 783 15.45 3.22 -15.67
N SER A 784 15.61 2.79 -14.42
CA SER A 784 16.88 2.35 -13.81
C SER A 784 17.33 0.93 -14.21
N HIS A 785 16.56 0.24 -15.07
CA HIS A 785 16.80 -1.10 -15.60
C HIS A 785 16.75 -1.13 -17.14
#